data_AF-A0AA95JLL1-F1
#
_entry.id   AF-A0AA95JLL1-F1
#
_cell.length_a   1.000
_cell.length_b   1.000
_cell.length_c   1.000
_cell.angle_alpha   90.00
_cell.angle_beta   90.00
_cell.angle_gamma   90.00
#
_symmetry.space_group_name_H-M   'P 1'
#
loop_
_entity.id
_entity.type
_entity.pdbx_description
1 polymer ?
#
loop_
_entity_poly.entity_id
_entity_poly.type
_entity_poly.pdbx_seq_one_letter_code
_entity_poly.pdbx_strand_id
1 'polypeptide(L)'
;MRKQLSMIGVLLISGISFAQTDRLWSEGSRKTSSEIFENKSSITTPRIFSLDINGLKNVLAKAPKRLAAGEKSQIIVSFPNSEGKMENFKVKENSNFDPALAAKYPEIKSYVGTGLEDPNSTVYFSISPLGLSSMEIYGDKSAVFIEPYTKDLSTYVVYKKSDKKDDLSKFECSVIDVAQKGAANTMNLAARPNADDALLRTFRLALSCTGEYTTYFGGTKANALAAMNNTMTRVNGVFEKDFAARMVLIANNDAVIYTNASTDPYSAASGMSNWNSQLQSTLTSVIGEANYDIGHLFGASGGGGNAGCIGCICTNGSKGSGYTSPADAIPSGDNFDIDYVAHEMGHQFGGNHTFSYNNEGTGANMEPGSGSTIMGYAGITSQDVQPHSDAFFHAISVQQITNNIKAKTCSVNTATGNSIPTANAGLDYTIPKGTPFVLTGTGTDANGDSLTYIWEQMDNASSSQTGASSAASATKATGPTFRSWTPQTTPTRYFPRMASVLAGATTTAGSEITVEALSNVARTYNFRFTVRDNRAGGSGNNSDDAVITVNATAGPFSVSSQNTATTYSGGTSQTVTWNVAGTTANNVNAANVDILWSTDSGNTWTTLLAGTPNDGSEAVTIPNVSTTTGRIMVKGSNHIFFDVNNANITVNAGSGSSDTVAPTAPTLAASGTTYTSTNLSWSGATDNVAVTGYDVYQGASLIGSTASTSYTVTSLTPSTTYSFTVKAKDAAGNASVSSNTVSVTTLAGSTVSYCSASANNTADERIGNVKFGTINNTSTGTAGYENFTSISTNVTRGSAYTISVTPVWTSTVYSEAYAVYIDYNGDGDFADSGELAWSKTGSTTTPVTGSITIPSTATLGNTRMRVMMQYSSVPSSSCGTYTYGQVEDYTLNIVSSGRGDVLNTKDLITDIKLYPNPVRDILNVSNSTSEDYKIFDMGGKLINSGKLERGSVNVSSLIKGAYIIQIGEASKRFIKN
;
A
#
# COMPACT_ATOMS: atom_id res chain seq x y z
N MET A 1 -27.64 -24.47 73.61
CA MET A 1 -28.43 -24.24 72.38
C MET A 1 -27.65 -23.29 71.48
N ARG A 2 -27.03 -23.81 70.43
CA ARG A 2 -26.33 -23.04 69.40
C ARG A 2 -27.27 -22.93 68.19
N LYS A 3 -27.59 -21.73 67.74
CA LYS A 3 -28.16 -21.50 66.40
C LYS A 3 -27.48 -20.31 65.74
N GLN A 4 -27.14 -20.57 64.49
CA GLN A 4 -26.30 -19.83 63.58
C GLN A 4 -27.04 -18.61 63.02
N LEU A 5 -26.29 -17.54 62.74
CA LEU A 5 -26.63 -16.58 61.70
C LEU A 5 -25.32 -16.08 61.06
N SER A 6 -25.11 -16.55 59.83
CA SER A 6 -24.23 -15.94 58.83
C SER A 6 -25.07 -15.84 57.56
N MET A 7 -24.95 -14.73 56.83
CA MET A 7 -24.31 -14.68 55.51
C MET A 7 -24.92 -13.60 54.59
N ILE A 8 -24.03 -13.10 53.71
CA ILE A 8 -24.23 -12.55 52.35
C ILE A 8 -24.20 -11.02 52.23
N GLY A 9 -23.00 -10.52 51.93
CA GLY A 9 -22.77 -9.29 51.17
C GLY A 9 -22.65 -9.63 49.67
N VAL A 10 -23.37 -8.87 48.86
CA VAL A 10 -23.48 -8.99 47.40
C VAL A 10 -22.23 -8.44 46.72
N LEU A 11 -21.61 -9.24 45.84
CA LEU A 11 -20.56 -8.80 44.92
C LEU A 11 -21.11 -8.86 43.50
N LEU A 12 -21.34 -7.69 42.91
CA LEU A 12 -21.73 -7.50 41.51
C LEU A 12 -20.52 -7.81 40.60
N ILE A 13 -20.54 -8.98 39.96
CA ILE A 13 -19.66 -9.31 38.83
C ILE A 13 -20.49 -9.09 37.56
N SER A 14 -20.18 -8.02 36.83
CA SER A 14 -20.63 -7.81 35.46
C SER A 14 -19.93 -8.82 34.55
N GLY A 15 -20.57 -9.96 34.30
CA GLY A 15 -20.16 -10.91 33.26
C GLY A 15 -20.42 -10.32 31.89
N ILE A 16 -19.36 -10.06 31.13
CA ILE A 16 -19.42 -9.87 29.68
C ILE A 16 -19.60 -11.28 29.10
N SER A 17 -20.83 -11.64 28.74
CA SER A 17 -21.12 -12.88 28.03
C SER A 17 -20.57 -12.77 26.61
N PHE A 18 -19.45 -13.44 26.31
CA PHE A 18 -19.14 -13.83 24.94
C PHE A 18 -20.21 -14.85 24.52
N ALA A 19 -21.08 -14.48 23.58
CA ALA A 19 -21.94 -15.45 22.93
C ALA A 19 -21.04 -16.48 22.23
N GLN A 20 -21.23 -17.76 22.55
CA GLN A 20 -20.63 -18.87 21.83
C GLN A 20 -21.00 -18.77 20.34
N THR A 21 -20.01 -18.80 19.46
CA THR A 21 -20.22 -19.04 18.03
C THR A 21 -20.62 -20.50 17.85
N ASP A 22 -21.92 -20.78 17.79
CA ASP A 22 -22.42 -22.08 17.33
C ASP A 22 -21.83 -22.35 15.94
N ARG A 23 -21.22 -23.54 15.76
CA ARG A 23 -20.65 -23.95 14.48
C ARG A 23 -21.77 -24.16 13.47
N LEU A 24 -22.05 -23.14 12.65
CA LEU A 24 -23.05 -23.20 11.57
C LEU A 24 -22.69 -24.21 10.48
N TRP A 25 -21.40 -24.44 10.25
CA TRP A 25 -20.88 -25.33 9.23
C TRP A 25 -20.19 -26.54 9.85
N SER A 26 -20.37 -27.70 9.23
CA SER A 26 -19.61 -28.92 9.51
C SER A 26 -19.17 -29.55 8.20
N GLU A 27 -17.91 -29.99 8.10
CA GLU A 27 -17.45 -30.79 6.95
C GLU A 27 -18.34 -32.03 6.80
N GLY A 28 -18.84 -32.23 5.58
CA GLY A 28 -19.76 -33.31 5.24
C GLY A 28 -19.11 -34.34 4.34
N SER A 29 -19.59 -35.58 4.40
CA SER A 29 -19.33 -36.59 3.37
C SER A 29 -20.53 -36.70 2.43
N ARG A 30 -20.30 -37.16 1.20
CA ARG A 30 -21.37 -37.39 0.22
C ARG A 30 -22.38 -38.40 0.80
N LYS A 31 -23.62 -37.96 1.02
CA LYS A 31 -24.73 -38.87 1.29
C LYS A 31 -25.07 -39.62 0.01
N THR A 32 -24.94 -40.94 0.00
CA THR A 32 -25.19 -41.81 -1.17
C THR A 32 -26.65 -41.85 -1.62
N SER A 33 -27.59 -41.33 -0.82
CA SER A 33 -29.04 -41.39 -1.07
C SER A 33 -29.67 -40.10 -1.62
N SER A 34 -28.92 -38.99 -1.72
CA SER A 34 -29.47 -37.69 -2.12
C SER A 34 -29.10 -37.33 -3.56
N GLU A 35 -30.09 -36.87 -4.34
CA GLU A 35 -29.89 -36.44 -5.73
C GLU A 35 -29.09 -35.12 -5.78
N ILE A 36 -28.15 -35.03 -6.71
CA ILE A 36 -27.26 -33.88 -6.90
C ILE A 36 -27.88 -32.93 -7.93
N PHE A 37 -27.74 -31.62 -7.73
CA PHE A 37 -28.12 -30.65 -8.75
C PHE A 37 -27.33 -30.84 -10.04
N GLU A 38 -28.01 -30.74 -11.17
CA GLU A 38 -27.48 -30.97 -12.51
C GLU A 38 -26.22 -30.12 -12.76
N ASN A 39 -26.26 -28.85 -12.34
CA ASN A 39 -25.19 -27.86 -12.50
C ASN A 39 -23.97 -28.05 -11.57
N LYS A 40 -23.98 -29.09 -10.71
CA LYS A 40 -22.88 -29.50 -9.81
C LYS A 40 -22.28 -30.86 -10.15
N SER A 41 -22.85 -31.58 -11.11
CA SER A 41 -22.39 -32.90 -11.52
C SER A 41 -20.98 -32.90 -12.14
N SER A 42 -20.56 -31.76 -12.71
CA SER A 42 -19.28 -31.56 -13.39
C SER A 42 -18.10 -31.22 -12.47
N ILE A 43 -18.35 -31.00 -11.17
CA ILE A 43 -17.30 -30.67 -10.20
C ILE A 43 -16.54 -31.96 -9.87
N THR A 44 -15.28 -32.04 -10.29
CA THR A 44 -14.48 -33.27 -10.23
C THR A 44 -13.96 -33.61 -8.83
N THR A 45 -13.88 -32.63 -7.93
CA THR A 45 -13.46 -32.81 -6.52
C THR A 45 -14.23 -31.89 -5.55
N PRO A 46 -15.55 -32.11 -5.36
CA PRO A 46 -16.37 -31.19 -4.57
C PRO A 46 -15.97 -31.22 -3.09
N ARG A 47 -15.65 -30.06 -2.52
CA ARG A 47 -15.56 -29.89 -1.06
C ARG A 47 -16.96 -29.68 -0.51
N ILE A 48 -17.44 -30.62 0.30
CA ILE A 48 -18.83 -30.69 0.75
C ILE A 48 -18.95 -30.30 2.22
N PHE A 49 -19.94 -29.46 2.53
CA PHE A 49 -20.28 -29.04 3.88
C PHE A 49 -21.78 -29.22 4.16
N SER A 50 -22.12 -29.39 5.43
CA SER A 50 -23.50 -29.24 5.93
C SER A 50 -23.64 -27.92 6.66
N LEU A 51 -24.80 -27.28 6.49
CA LEU A 51 -25.13 -25.97 7.06
C LEU A 51 -26.37 -26.08 7.96
N ASP A 52 -26.26 -25.60 9.20
CA ASP A 52 -27.43 -25.29 10.03
C ASP A 52 -28.10 -24.01 9.51
N ILE A 53 -28.97 -24.17 8.52
CA ILE A 53 -29.67 -23.07 7.87
C ILE A 53 -30.61 -22.31 8.83
N ASN A 54 -31.15 -22.99 9.84
CA ASN A 54 -32.04 -22.37 10.83
C ASN A 54 -31.24 -21.54 11.83
N GLY A 55 -30.10 -22.07 12.30
CA GLY A 55 -29.11 -21.31 13.07
C GLY A 55 -28.67 -20.05 12.33
N LEU A 56 -28.34 -20.18 11.04
CA LEU A 56 -27.94 -19.05 10.21
C LEU A 56 -29.05 -17.99 10.09
N LYS A 57 -30.30 -18.40 9.81
CA LYS A 57 -31.45 -17.48 9.76
C LYS A 57 -31.65 -16.72 11.07
N ASN A 58 -31.50 -17.39 12.21
CA ASN A 58 -31.63 -16.77 13.54
C ASN A 58 -30.53 -15.73 13.82
N VAL A 59 -29.30 -15.98 13.37
CA VAL A 59 -28.20 -15.02 13.46
C VAL A 59 -28.48 -13.79 12.59
N LEU A 60 -28.93 -14.02 11.35
CA LEU A 60 -29.15 -12.96 10.36
C LEU A 60 -30.39 -12.11 10.60
N ALA A 61 -31.39 -12.61 11.31
CA ALA A 61 -32.55 -11.82 11.74
C ALA A 61 -32.17 -10.58 12.57
N LYS A 62 -30.94 -10.55 13.12
CA LYS A 62 -30.38 -9.44 13.89
C LYS A 62 -29.46 -8.53 13.06
N ALA A 63 -29.24 -8.83 11.77
CA ALA A 63 -28.39 -8.04 10.90
C ALA A 63 -29.06 -6.70 10.58
N PRO A 64 -28.36 -5.56 10.74
CA PRO A 64 -28.92 -4.28 10.36
C PRO A 64 -29.04 -4.16 8.85
N LYS A 65 -29.93 -3.28 8.39
CA LYS A 65 -30.05 -2.94 6.98
C LYS A 65 -28.82 -2.16 6.53
N ARG A 66 -28.28 -2.48 5.36
CA ARG A 66 -27.02 -1.90 4.84
C ARG A 66 -26.98 -0.37 4.84
N LEU A 67 -28.09 0.27 4.47
CA LEU A 67 -28.23 1.72 4.30
C LEU A 67 -28.90 2.42 5.49
N ALA A 68 -29.08 1.73 6.63
CA ALA A 68 -29.60 2.38 7.84
C ALA A 68 -28.54 3.34 8.42
N ALA A 69 -28.88 4.62 8.54
CA ALA A 69 -27.97 5.65 9.02
C ALA A 69 -27.47 5.37 10.44
N GLY A 70 -26.14 5.39 10.64
CA GLY A 70 -25.51 5.24 11.95
C GLY A 70 -25.38 3.80 12.47
N GLU A 71 -25.94 2.79 11.79
CA GLU A 71 -25.89 1.40 12.25
C GLU A 71 -24.62 0.67 11.79
N LYS A 72 -23.75 0.35 12.75
CA LYS A 72 -22.66 -0.61 12.56
C LYS A 72 -23.18 -2.00 12.89
N SER A 73 -23.10 -2.93 11.94
CA SER A 73 -23.37 -4.34 12.24
C SER A 73 -22.43 -4.83 13.34
N GLN A 74 -22.88 -5.77 14.16
CA GLN A 74 -22.02 -6.57 15.04
C GLN A 74 -22.25 -8.07 14.77
N ILE A 75 -22.95 -8.39 13.68
CA ILE A 75 -23.28 -9.76 13.29
C ILE A 75 -22.11 -10.30 12.47
N ILE A 76 -21.51 -11.37 12.97
CA ILE A 76 -20.41 -12.08 12.33
C ILE A 76 -20.93 -13.45 11.89
N VAL A 77 -20.71 -13.79 10.63
CA VAL A 77 -21.02 -15.10 10.05
C VAL A 77 -19.76 -15.65 9.40
N SER A 78 -19.48 -16.93 9.64
CA SER A 78 -18.32 -17.60 9.04
C SER A 78 -18.73 -18.39 7.79
N PHE A 79 -17.91 -18.36 6.75
CA PHE A 79 -18.07 -19.14 5.53
C PHE A 79 -16.79 -19.93 5.21
N PRO A 80 -16.89 -21.16 4.69
CA PRO A 80 -15.73 -21.93 4.23
C PRO A 80 -15.21 -21.40 2.88
N ASN A 81 -13.93 -21.07 2.82
CA ASN A 81 -13.26 -20.70 1.57
C ASN A 81 -12.88 -21.94 0.74
N SER A 82 -12.27 -21.72 -0.44
CA SER A 82 -11.88 -22.81 -1.36
C SER A 82 -10.86 -23.84 -0.82
N GLU A 83 -10.16 -23.51 0.26
CA GLU A 83 -9.23 -24.41 0.95
C GLU A 83 -9.93 -25.20 2.07
N GLY A 84 -11.20 -24.89 2.35
CA GLY A 84 -11.99 -25.43 3.46
C GLY A 84 -11.79 -24.67 4.79
N LYS A 85 -11.05 -23.55 4.77
CA LYS A 85 -10.82 -22.74 5.96
C LYS A 85 -11.97 -21.76 6.17
N MET A 86 -12.39 -21.58 7.42
CA MET A 86 -13.47 -20.64 7.76
C MET A 86 -12.95 -19.19 7.78
N GLU A 87 -13.66 -18.31 7.08
CA GLU A 87 -13.43 -16.86 7.03
C GLU A 87 -14.62 -16.14 7.67
N ASN A 88 -14.36 -15.11 8.49
CA ASN A 88 -15.40 -14.40 9.22
C ASN A 88 -15.80 -13.12 8.50
N PHE A 89 -17.11 -12.90 8.37
CA PHE A 89 -17.64 -11.73 7.69
C PHE A 89 -18.61 -10.96 8.59
N LYS A 90 -18.48 -9.64 8.56
CA LYS A 90 -19.35 -8.71 9.23
C LYS A 90 -20.54 -8.37 8.33
N VAL A 91 -21.72 -8.92 8.64
CA VAL A 91 -22.83 -9.00 7.69
C VAL A 91 -23.88 -7.90 7.88
N LYS A 92 -24.43 -7.38 6.78
CA LYS A 92 -25.60 -6.50 6.72
C LYS A 92 -26.64 -7.03 5.73
N GLU A 93 -27.92 -6.77 5.99
CA GLU A 93 -29.00 -7.06 5.01
C GLU A 93 -28.85 -6.12 3.80
N ASN A 94 -28.75 -6.70 2.62
CA ASN A 94 -28.56 -6.03 1.34
C ASN A 94 -29.66 -6.44 0.35
N SER A 95 -30.91 -6.15 0.71
CA SER A 95 -32.09 -6.58 -0.05
C SER A 95 -32.07 -6.08 -1.49
N ASN A 96 -32.29 -6.98 -2.46
CA ASN A 96 -32.48 -6.62 -3.86
C ASN A 96 -33.93 -6.20 -4.17
N PHE A 97 -34.81 -6.13 -3.17
CA PHE A 97 -36.23 -5.86 -3.36
C PHE A 97 -36.62 -4.49 -2.84
N ASP A 98 -37.59 -3.87 -3.50
CA ASP A 98 -38.36 -2.80 -2.92
C ASP A 98 -38.98 -3.26 -1.57
N PRO A 99 -39.05 -2.39 -0.55
CA PRO A 99 -39.60 -2.75 0.76
C PRO A 99 -40.99 -3.40 0.72
N ALA A 100 -41.87 -3.03 -0.22
CA ALA A 100 -43.20 -3.62 -0.35
C ALA A 100 -43.14 -5.06 -0.86
N LEU A 101 -42.27 -5.35 -1.83
CA LEU A 101 -42.05 -6.71 -2.33
C LEU A 101 -41.39 -7.58 -1.26
N ALA A 102 -40.40 -7.03 -0.53
CA ALA A 102 -39.73 -7.71 0.57
C ALA A 102 -40.69 -8.07 1.72
N ALA A 103 -41.71 -7.25 1.98
CA ALA A 103 -42.74 -7.55 2.98
C ALA A 103 -43.67 -8.69 2.54
N LYS A 104 -43.89 -8.87 1.23
CA LYS A 104 -44.72 -9.93 0.66
C LYS A 104 -44.02 -11.30 0.65
N TYR A 105 -42.69 -11.30 0.54
CA TYR A 105 -41.85 -12.51 0.51
C TYR A 105 -40.73 -12.42 1.57
N PRO A 106 -41.07 -12.39 2.87
CA PRO A 106 -40.11 -12.14 3.95
C PRO A 106 -39.04 -13.23 4.10
N GLU A 107 -39.26 -14.42 3.56
CA GLU A 107 -38.35 -15.55 3.56
C GLU A 107 -37.21 -15.44 2.53
N ILE A 108 -37.30 -14.49 1.59
CA ILE A 108 -36.30 -14.25 0.55
C ILE A 108 -35.44 -13.05 0.96
N LYS A 109 -34.18 -13.30 1.27
CA LYS A 109 -33.24 -12.29 1.78
C LYS A 109 -31.92 -12.34 1.06
N SER A 110 -31.25 -11.19 0.95
CA SER A 110 -29.90 -11.04 0.45
C SER A 110 -29.08 -10.18 1.39
N TYR A 111 -27.79 -10.46 1.46
CA TYR A 111 -26.86 -9.94 2.43
C TYR A 111 -25.51 -9.64 1.78
N VAL A 112 -24.77 -8.73 2.40
CA VAL A 112 -23.37 -8.47 2.09
C VAL A 112 -22.55 -8.53 3.37
N GLY A 113 -21.36 -9.11 3.31
CA GLY A 113 -20.43 -9.16 4.43
C GLY A 113 -19.02 -8.73 4.04
N THR A 114 -18.36 -8.01 4.91
CA THR A 114 -16.93 -7.63 4.76
C THR A 114 -16.08 -8.51 5.66
N GLY A 115 -14.99 -9.06 5.15
CA GLY A 115 -14.10 -9.93 5.90
C GLY A 115 -13.47 -9.24 7.11
N LEU A 116 -13.30 -9.98 8.20
CA LEU A 116 -12.62 -9.51 9.41
C LEU A 116 -11.11 -9.72 9.31
N GLU A 117 -10.69 -10.87 8.79
CA GLU A 117 -9.28 -11.22 8.61
C GLU A 117 -8.68 -10.61 7.34
N ASP A 118 -9.47 -10.55 6.27
CA ASP A 118 -9.10 -9.89 5.01
C ASP A 118 -10.16 -8.83 4.67
N PRO A 119 -9.89 -7.53 4.91
CA PRO A 119 -10.79 -6.44 4.58
C PRO A 119 -11.13 -6.34 3.07
N ASN A 120 -10.33 -6.96 2.19
CA ASN A 120 -10.59 -7.01 0.74
C ASN A 120 -11.55 -8.12 0.33
N SER A 121 -11.87 -9.03 1.25
CA SER A 121 -12.85 -10.09 0.98
C SER A 121 -14.26 -9.57 1.26
N THR A 122 -15.14 -9.75 0.29
CA THR A 122 -16.56 -9.41 0.40
C THR A 122 -17.39 -10.61 -0.01
N VAL A 123 -18.30 -11.04 0.86
CA VAL A 123 -19.27 -12.09 0.56
C VAL A 123 -20.62 -11.47 0.21
N TYR A 124 -21.16 -11.85 -0.95
CA TYR A 124 -22.53 -11.59 -1.34
C TYR A 124 -23.30 -12.90 -1.24
N PHE A 125 -24.38 -12.94 -0.47
CA PHE A 125 -25.13 -14.17 -0.33
C PHE A 125 -26.63 -13.95 -0.12
N SER A 126 -27.41 -14.94 -0.48
CA SER A 126 -28.86 -14.96 -0.34
C SER A 126 -29.32 -16.18 0.43
N ILE A 127 -30.46 -16.03 1.10
CA ILE A 127 -31.16 -17.12 1.80
C ILE A 127 -32.61 -17.09 1.37
N SER A 128 -33.13 -18.26 1.00
CA SER A 128 -34.50 -18.44 0.55
C SER A 128 -34.98 -19.87 0.81
N PRO A 129 -36.21 -20.25 0.40
CA PRO A 129 -36.64 -21.65 0.36
C PRO A 129 -35.75 -22.55 -0.52
N LEU A 130 -34.98 -21.97 -1.45
CA LEU A 130 -34.00 -22.69 -2.28
C LEU A 130 -32.64 -22.89 -1.59
N GLY A 131 -32.51 -22.53 -0.30
CA GLY A 131 -31.28 -22.67 0.47
C GLY A 131 -30.41 -21.41 0.46
N LEU A 132 -29.12 -21.59 0.75
CA LEU A 132 -28.10 -20.55 0.70
C LEU A 132 -27.35 -20.55 -0.64
N SER A 133 -27.18 -19.38 -1.26
CA SER A 133 -26.29 -19.18 -2.40
C SER A 133 -25.35 -18.02 -2.10
N SER A 134 -24.06 -18.15 -2.39
CA SER A 134 -23.08 -17.09 -2.14
C SER A 134 -22.07 -16.94 -3.27
N MET A 135 -21.43 -15.78 -3.28
CA MET A 135 -20.26 -15.43 -4.06
C MET A 135 -19.34 -14.58 -3.18
N GLU A 136 -18.17 -15.13 -2.87
CA GLU A 136 -17.09 -14.46 -2.18
C GLU A 136 -16.16 -13.86 -3.23
N ILE A 137 -16.06 -12.53 -3.22
CA ILE A 137 -15.14 -11.78 -4.07
C ILE A 137 -13.95 -11.39 -3.21
N TYR A 138 -12.77 -11.68 -3.71
CA TYR A 138 -11.51 -11.22 -3.13
C TYR A 138 -10.98 -10.02 -3.92
N GLY A 139 -10.08 -9.26 -3.30
CA GLY A 139 -9.37 -8.20 -3.98
C GLY A 139 -8.43 -8.72 -5.08
N ASP A 140 -7.78 -9.86 -4.85
CA ASP A 140 -6.66 -10.38 -5.64
C ASP A 140 -6.80 -11.84 -6.12
N LYS A 141 -7.93 -12.48 -5.84
CA LYS A 141 -8.17 -13.90 -6.17
C LYS A 141 -9.49 -14.08 -6.92
N SER A 142 -9.58 -15.21 -7.63
CA SER A 142 -10.84 -15.65 -8.24
C SER A 142 -11.95 -15.78 -7.20
N ALA A 143 -13.17 -15.48 -7.61
CA ALA A 143 -14.34 -15.62 -6.76
C ALA A 143 -14.54 -17.08 -6.31
N VAL A 144 -15.05 -17.25 -5.10
CA VAL A 144 -15.42 -18.55 -4.51
C VAL A 144 -16.93 -18.60 -4.35
N PHE A 145 -17.52 -19.75 -4.67
CA PHE A 145 -18.97 -19.95 -4.65
C PHE A 145 -19.33 -21.02 -3.63
N ILE A 146 -20.39 -20.76 -2.88
CA ILE A 146 -21.03 -21.76 -2.02
C ILE A 146 -22.49 -21.86 -2.41
N GLU A 147 -22.91 -23.05 -2.83
CA GLU A 147 -24.25 -23.33 -3.30
C GLU A 147 -24.74 -24.70 -2.83
N PRO A 148 -26.07 -24.95 -2.83
CA PRO A 148 -26.59 -26.27 -2.51
C PRO A 148 -26.04 -27.30 -3.50
N TYR A 149 -25.58 -28.43 -2.97
CA TYR A 149 -25.05 -29.54 -3.76
C TYR A 149 -26.13 -30.58 -4.03
N THR A 150 -26.96 -30.89 -3.03
CA THR A 150 -28.07 -31.86 -3.13
C THR A 150 -29.41 -31.17 -3.23
N LYS A 151 -30.35 -31.75 -3.99
CA LYS A 151 -31.72 -31.21 -4.19
C LYS A 151 -32.54 -31.13 -2.91
N ASP A 152 -32.20 -31.94 -1.90
CA ASP A 152 -32.78 -31.88 -0.55
C ASP A 152 -32.23 -30.74 0.33
N LEU A 153 -31.30 -29.92 -0.20
CA LEU A 153 -30.64 -28.79 0.45
C LEU A 153 -29.83 -29.17 1.71
N SER A 154 -29.52 -30.45 1.90
CA SER A 154 -28.83 -30.95 3.09
C SER A 154 -27.31 -30.78 3.05
N THR A 155 -26.74 -30.57 1.86
CA THR A 155 -25.31 -30.38 1.64
C THR A 155 -25.03 -29.25 0.66
N TYR A 156 -23.87 -28.61 0.83
CA TYR A 156 -23.39 -27.46 0.07
C TYR A 156 -22.00 -27.77 -0.48
N VAL A 157 -21.68 -27.22 -1.64
CA VAL A 157 -20.37 -27.35 -2.27
C VAL A 157 -19.67 -26.00 -2.30
N VAL A 158 -18.38 -26.00 -1.98
CA VAL A 158 -17.49 -24.85 -2.17
C VAL A 158 -16.63 -25.09 -3.41
N TYR A 159 -16.62 -24.15 -4.35
CA TYR A 159 -15.86 -24.29 -5.59
C TYR A 159 -15.44 -22.94 -6.18
N LYS A 160 -14.38 -22.95 -6.98
CA LYS A 160 -13.99 -21.87 -7.90
C LYS A 160 -14.45 -22.19 -9.32
N LYS A 161 -14.50 -21.17 -10.18
CA LYS A 161 -14.84 -21.36 -11.60
C LYS A 161 -13.91 -22.37 -12.30
N SER A 162 -12.62 -22.35 -11.98
CA SER A 162 -11.61 -23.30 -12.47
C SER A 162 -11.85 -24.76 -12.10
N ASP A 163 -12.70 -25.04 -11.10
CA ASP A 163 -12.94 -26.40 -10.61
C ASP A 163 -14.01 -27.13 -11.46
N LYS A 164 -14.68 -26.39 -12.35
CA LYS A 164 -15.63 -26.92 -13.33
C LYS A 164 -14.91 -27.24 -14.64
N LYS A 165 -15.27 -28.38 -15.23
CA LYS A 165 -14.72 -28.87 -16.50
C LYS A 165 -15.60 -28.50 -17.70
N ASP A 166 -16.71 -27.81 -17.48
CA ASP A 166 -17.74 -27.66 -18.51
C ASP A 166 -17.25 -26.75 -19.63
N ASP A 167 -17.27 -27.27 -20.86
CA ASP A 167 -17.27 -26.45 -22.07
C ASP A 167 -18.63 -25.77 -22.16
N LEU A 168 -18.67 -24.44 -22.25
CA LEU A 168 -19.91 -23.75 -22.52
C LEU A 168 -20.45 -24.19 -23.89
N SER A 169 -21.70 -24.66 -23.94
CA SER A 169 -22.44 -24.71 -25.20
C SER A 169 -22.57 -23.28 -25.72
N LYS A 170 -22.39 -23.07 -27.03
CA LYS A 170 -22.40 -21.75 -27.70
C LYS A 170 -23.51 -20.85 -27.16
N PHE A 171 -23.16 -19.93 -26.26
CA PHE A 171 -23.95 -18.74 -26.00
C PHE A 171 -23.79 -17.84 -27.23
N GLU A 172 -24.90 -17.37 -27.77
CA GLU A 172 -24.90 -16.39 -28.85
C GLU A 172 -25.70 -15.18 -28.35
N CYS A 173 -24.99 -14.09 -28.05
CA CYS A 173 -25.64 -12.80 -27.85
C CYS A 173 -25.95 -12.22 -29.23
N SER A 174 -27.24 -11.96 -29.47
CA SER A 174 -27.80 -11.59 -30.78
C SER A 174 -28.12 -10.10 -30.89
N VAL A 175 -27.57 -9.27 -30.01
CA VAL A 175 -27.74 -7.82 -30.09
C VAL A 175 -27.13 -7.32 -31.40
N ILE A 176 -27.98 -7.17 -32.43
CA ILE A 176 -27.58 -6.50 -33.66
C ILE A 176 -27.48 -5.03 -33.32
N ASP A 177 -26.28 -4.50 -33.50
CA ASP A 177 -25.92 -3.11 -33.31
C ASP A 177 -26.81 -2.22 -34.20
N VAL A 178 -28.00 -1.83 -33.72
CA VAL A 178 -28.80 -0.78 -34.35
C VAL A 178 -28.09 0.51 -34.04
N ALA A 179 -27.07 0.76 -34.86
CA ALA A 179 -26.21 1.90 -34.89
C ALA A 179 -26.86 3.16 -34.29
N GLN A 180 -26.57 3.45 -33.02
CA GLN A 180 -26.30 4.82 -32.65
C GLN A 180 -24.91 5.20 -33.19
N LYS A 181 -24.80 5.27 -34.52
CA LYS A 181 -23.76 6.02 -35.26
C LYS A 181 -23.80 7.53 -34.96
N GLY A 182 -24.51 7.96 -33.92
CA GLY A 182 -24.72 9.35 -33.53
C GLY A 182 -23.80 9.87 -32.42
N ALA A 183 -22.99 9.02 -31.77
CA ALA A 183 -21.94 9.47 -30.87
C ALA A 183 -20.55 9.38 -31.52
N ALA A 184 -20.45 9.79 -32.79
CA ALA A 184 -19.23 10.45 -33.25
C ALA A 184 -19.16 11.85 -32.60
N ASN A 185 -19.10 11.91 -31.27
CA ASN A 185 -18.76 13.12 -30.54
C ASN A 185 -17.39 12.88 -29.95
N THR A 186 -16.37 13.39 -30.66
CA THR A 186 -15.18 14.00 -30.05
C THR A 186 -14.93 13.47 -28.64
N MET A 187 -14.33 12.28 -28.54
CA MET A 187 -13.73 11.85 -27.28
C MET A 187 -12.74 12.94 -26.93
N ASN A 188 -13.14 13.82 -26.03
CA ASN A 188 -12.23 14.71 -25.36
C ASN A 188 -11.33 13.75 -24.58
N LEU A 189 -10.16 13.43 -25.16
CA LEU A 189 -9.17 12.47 -24.63
C LEU A 189 -8.75 12.78 -23.18
N ALA A 190 -9.15 13.93 -22.64
CA ALA A 190 -8.95 14.34 -21.25
C ALA A 190 -9.93 13.72 -20.25
N ALA A 191 -11.14 13.30 -20.66
CA ALA A 191 -12.10 12.69 -19.73
C ALA A 191 -11.95 11.16 -19.77
N ARG A 192 -11.41 10.59 -18.68
CA ARG A 192 -11.42 9.15 -18.37
C ARG A 192 -12.50 8.89 -17.31
N PRO A 193 -13.77 8.83 -17.71
CA PRO A 193 -14.88 8.74 -16.78
C PRO A 193 -14.87 7.38 -16.09
N ASN A 194 -14.76 7.42 -14.76
CA ASN A 194 -14.73 6.27 -13.88
C ASN A 194 -15.89 6.37 -12.87
N ALA A 195 -16.07 5.40 -11.97
CA ALA A 195 -16.98 5.56 -10.83
C ALA A 195 -16.37 6.51 -9.78
N ASP A 196 -16.26 7.80 -10.14
CA ASP A 196 -15.40 8.81 -9.51
C ASP A 196 -16.16 9.98 -8.87
N ASP A 197 -17.45 9.81 -8.61
CA ASP A 197 -18.32 10.86 -8.07
C ASP A 197 -18.90 10.56 -6.67
N ALA A 198 -18.49 9.44 -6.07
CA ALA A 198 -18.93 8.98 -4.75
C ALA A 198 -20.47 8.85 -4.62
N LEU A 199 -21.15 8.48 -5.72
CA LEU A 199 -22.60 8.23 -5.74
C LEU A 199 -22.90 6.76 -6.03
N LEU A 200 -23.71 6.14 -5.17
CA LEU A 200 -24.38 4.87 -5.46
C LEU A 200 -25.67 5.18 -6.23
N ARG A 201 -25.79 4.67 -7.46
CA ARG A 201 -26.95 4.83 -8.33
C ARG A 201 -27.86 3.61 -8.22
N THR A 202 -29.08 3.79 -7.72
CA THR A 202 -30.07 2.71 -7.60
C THR A 202 -31.10 2.82 -8.72
N PHE A 203 -31.22 1.75 -9.51
CA PHE A 203 -32.15 1.59 -10.62
C PHE A 203 -33.27 0.61 -10.24
N ARG A 204 -34.50 0.94 -10.61
CA ARG A 204 -35.67 0.08 -10.46
C ARG A 204 -35.71 -0.95 -11.58
N LEU A 205 -35.66 -2.23 -11.22
CA LEU A 205 -35.67 -3.36 -12.13
C LEU A 205 -37.05 -4.01 -12.18
N ALA A 206 -37.62 -4.12 -13.38
CA ALA A 206 -38.76 -4.97 -13.67
C ALA A 206 -38.27 -6.29 -14.30
N LEU A 207 -38.19 -7.35 -13.51
CA LEU A 207 -37.63 -8.65 -13.91
C LEU A 207 -38.75 -9.67 -14.10
N SER A 208 -38.98 -10.05 -15.35
CA SER A 208 -39.96 -11.07 -15.72
C SER A 208 -39.28 -12.43 -15.94
N CYS A 209 -40.08 -13.50 -16.00
CA CYS A 209 -39.61 -14.82 -16.42
C CYS A 209 -40.69 -15.57 -17.18
N THR A 210 -40.29 -16.52 -18.02
CA THR A 210 -41.24 -17.43 -18.68
C THR A 210 -41.85 -18.42 -17.68
N GLY A 211 -42.98 -19.03 -18.04
CA GLY A 211 -43.64 -20.06 -17.24
C GLY A 211 -42.76 -21.30 -17.05
N GLU A 212 -41.91 -21.63 -18.02
CA GLU A 212 -40.92 -22.69 -17.93
C GLU A 212 -39.84 -22.38 -16.89
N TYR A 213 -39.38 -21.13 -16.80
CA TYR A 213 -38.40 -20.73 -15.78
C TYR A 213 -38.99 -20.93 -14.38
N THR A 214 -40.23 -20.49 -14.18
CA THR A 214 -40.92 -20.70 -12.91
C THR A 214 -41.10 -22.19 -12.61
N THR A 215 -41.43 -23.00 -13.63
CA THR A 215 -41.58 -24.46 -13.49
C THR A 215 -40.26 -25.11 -13.06
N TYR A 216 -39.13 -24.69 -13.62
CA TYR A 216 -37.80 -25.19 -13.27
C TYR A 216 -37.51 -25.05 -11.76
N PHE A 217 -37.89 -23.93 -11.16
CA PHE A 217 -37.73 -23.68 -9.71
C PHE A 217 -38.91 -24.17 -8.85
N GLY A 218 -39.76 -25.07 -9.36
CA GLY A 218 -40.85 -25.67 -8.59
C GLY A 218 -42.22 -25.00 -8.72
N GLY A 219 -42.41 -24.20 -9.76
CA GLY A 219 -43.74 -23.79 -10.26
C GLY A 219 -44.43 -22.67 -9.48
N THR A 220 -43.78 -22.06 -8.49
CA THR A 220 -44.36 -20.98 -7.68
C THR A 220 -43.67 -19.65 -7.94
N LYS A 221 -44.43 -18.55 -7.81
CA LYS A 221 -43.85 -17.20 -7.90
C LYS A 221 -42.77 -16.95 -6.86
N ALA A 222 -42.94 -17.49 -5.65
CA ALA A 222 -41.97 -17.34 -4.56
C ALA A 222 -40.62 -17.98 -4.91
N ASN A 223 -40.62 -19.19 -5.49
CA ASN A 223 -39.37 -19.85 -5.88
C ASN A 223 -38.72 -19.19 -7.11
N ALA A 224 -39.51 -18.77 -8.11
CA ALA A 224 -38.98 -18.00 -9.23
C ALA A 224 -38.31 -16.70 -8.74
N LEU A 225 -38.96 -15.98 -7.83
CA LEU A 225 -38.44 -14.76 -7.22
C LEU A 225 -37.20 -15.03 -6.35
N ALA A 226 -37.14 -16.18 -5.67
CA ALA A 226 -35.96 -16.61 -4.92
C ALA A 226 -34.75 -16.85 -5.83
N ALA A 227 -34.98 -17.51 -6.98
CA ALA A 227 -33.94 -17.73 -7.99
C ALA A 227 -33.46 -16.40 -8.60
N MET A 228 -34.38 -15.51 -8.99
CA MET A 228 -34.05 -14.15 -9.44
C MET A 228 -33.21 -13.38 -8.41
N ASN A 229 -33.54 -13.51 -7.12
CA ASN A 229 -32.77 -12.87 -6.06
C ASN A 229 -31.35 -13.43 -5.92
N ASN A 230 -31.14 -14.73 -6.13
CA ASN A 230 -29.80 -15.33 -6.13
C ASN A 230 -28.93 -14.72 -7.23
N THR A 231 -29.45 -14.70 -8.47
CA THR A 231 -28.78 -14.09 -9.62
C THR A 231 -28.47 -12.61 -9.37
N MET A 232 -29.48 -11.83 -8.97
CA MET A 232 -29.28 -10.38 -8.75
C MET A 232 -28.38 -10.06 -7.56
N THR A 233 -28.25 -10.95 -6.57
CA THR A 233 -27.27 -10.79 -5.48
C THR A 233 -25.84 -10.76 -6.02
N ARG A 234 -25.55 -11.56 -7.06
CA ARG A 234 -24.23 -11.63 -7.69
C ARG A 234 -24.01 -10.52 -8.70
N VAL A 235 -24.97 -10.30 -9.58
CA VAL A 235 -24.93 -9.24 -10.59
C VAL A 235 -24.74 -7.88 -9.93
N ASN A 236 -25.52 -7.56 -8.88
CA ASN A 236 -25.32 -6.32 -8.12
C ASN A 236 -23.94 -6.26 -7.44
N GLY A 237 -23.38 -7.39 -7.00
CA GLY A 237 -22.05 -7.42 -6.40
C GLY A 237 -20.95 -6.95 -7.36
N VAL A 238 -21.05 -7.29 -8.64
CA VAL A 238 -20.09 -6.84 -9.66
C VAL A 238 -20.40 -5.41 -10.14
N PHE A 239 -21.66 -5.09 -10.40
CA PHE A 239 -22.06 -3.75 -10.86
C PHE A 239 -21.78 -2.65 -9.84
N GLU A 240 -21.93 -2.94 -8.55
CA GLU A 240 -21.60 -1.99 -7.50
C GLU A 240 -20.08 -1.78 -7.37
N LYS A 241 -19.27 -2.81 -7.66
CA LYS A 241 -17.80 -2.75 -7.59
C LYS A 241 -17.22 -1.89 -8.72
N ASP A 242 -17.70 -2.09 -9.95
CA ASP A 242 -17.12 -1.40 -11.12
C ASP A 242 -17.83 -0.09 -11.49
N PHE A 243 -19.12 0.08 -11.14
CA PHE A 243 -19.90 1.25 -11.59
C PHE A 243 -20.59 2.04 -10.47
N ALA A 244 -20.51 1.58 -9.21
CA ALA A 244 -21.35 2.06 -8.12
C ALA A 244 -22.85 2.07 -8.51
N ALA A 245 -23.30 1.04 -9.24
CA ALA A 245 -24.67 0.89 -9.71
C ALA A 245 -25.34 -0.33 -9.08
N ARG A 246 -26.61 -0.18 -8.69
CA ARG A 246 -27.42 -1.23 -8.07
C ARG A 246 -28.79 -1.32 -8.72
N MET A 247 -29.29 -2.53 -8.90
CA MET A 247 -30.64 -2.81 -9.41
C MET A 247 -31.51 -3.40 -8.30
N VAL A 248 -32.70 -2.83 -8.12
CA VAL A 248 -33.67 -3.23 -7.09
C VAL A 248 -35.00 -3.61 -7.76
N LEU A 249 -35.49 -4.82 -7.51
CA LEU A 249 -36.76 -5.31 -8.03
C LEU A 249 -37.92 -4.46 -7.48
N ILE A 250 -38.80 -4.03 -8.38
CA ILE A 250 -39.93 -3.14 -8.07
C ILE A 250 -40.98 -3.77 -7.14
N ALA A 251 -41.76 -2.92 -6.47
CA ALA A 251 -42.77 -3.31 -5.48
C ALA A 251 -43.76 -4.38 -5.96
N ASN A 252 -44.18 -4.32 -7.24
CA ASN A 252 -45.14 -5.23 -7.85
C ASN A 252 -44.50 -6.19 -8.86
N ASN A 253 -43.21 -6.54 -8.71
CA ASN A 253 -42.50 -7.40 -9.66
C ASN A 253 -43.16 -8.78 -9.83
N ASP A 254 -43.83 -9.30 -8.81
CA ASP A 254 -44.53 -10.58 -8.89
C ASP A 254 -45.72 -10.58 -9.88
N ALA A 255 -46.17 -9.41 -10.33
CA ALA A 255 -47.17 -9.28 -11.40
C ALA A 255 -46.65 -9.76 -12.77
N VAL A 256 -45.33 -9.73 -12.99
CA VAL A 256 -44.68 -10.17 -14.24
C VAL A 256 -43.93 -11.49 -14.09
N ILE A 257 -44.26 -12.26 -13.04
CA ILE A 257 -43.81 -13.65 -12.88
C ILE A 257 -44.97 -14.57 -13.28
N TYR A 258 -44.72 -15.39 -14.31
CA TYR A 258 -45.72 -16.31 -14.87
C TYR A 258 -45.44 -17.75 -14.44
N THR A 259 -46.48 -18.48 -14.04
CA THR A 259 -46.35 -19.86 -13.52
C THR A 259 -46.79 -20.93 -14.53
N ASN A 260 -47.31 -20.53 -15.69
CA ASN A 260 -47.84 -21.45 -16.70
C ASN A 260 -47.41 -20.99 -18.09
N ALA A 261 -46.58 -21.82 -18.74
CA ALA A 261 -46.01 -21.60 -20.06
C ALA A 261 -47.07 -21.41 -21.17
N SER A 262 -48.26 -22.00 -21.02
CA SER A 262 -49.32 -21.85 -22.04
C SER A 262 -50.07 -20.52 -21.96
N THR A 263 -49.89 -19.77 -20.87
CA THR A 263 -50.64 -18.52 -20.61
C THR A 263 -49.75 -17.32 -20.35
N ASP A 264 -48.43 -17.52 -20.37
CA ASP A 264 -47.50 -16.39 -20.31
C ASP A 264 -47.50 -15.62 -21.64
N PRO A 265 -47.02 -14.37 -21.66
CA PRO A 265 -47.06 -13.53 -22.87
C PRO A 265 -45.88 -13.82 -23.83
N TYR A 266 -45.10 -14.86 -23.58
CA TYR A 266 -43.87 -15.14 -24.30
C TYR A 266 -44.05 -16.30 -25.27
N SER A 267 -43.43 -16.20 -26.43
CA SER A 267 -43.33 -17.36 -27.33
C SER A 267 -42.50 -18.46 -26.68
N ALA A 268 -42.73 -19.71 -27.08
CA ALA A 268 -41.83 -20.81 -26.73
C ALA A 268 -40.38 -20.48 -27.12
N ALA A 269 -39.40 -21.13 -26.48
CA ALA A 269 -37.97 -20.87 -26.69
C ALA A 269 -37.52 -20.93 -28.17
N SER A 270 -38.17 -21.76 -29.00
CA SER A 270 -37.91 -21.81 -30.45
C SER A 270 -38.25 -20.52 -31.20
N GLY A 271 -39.07 -19.65 -30.61
CA GLY A 271 -39.44 -18.32 -31.11
C GLY A 271 -38.89 -17.18 -30.25
N MET A 272 -37.77 -17.39 -29.55
CA MET A 272 -37.19 -16.40 -28.62
C MET A 272 -36.79 -15.06 -29.26
N SER A 273 -36.64 -15.01 -30.59
CA SER A 273 -36.40 -13.75 -31.33
C SER A 273 -37.51 -12.70 -31.15
N ASN A 274 -38.71 -13.11 -30.70
CA ASN A 274 -39.80 -12.18 -30.40
C ASN A 274 -39.76 -11.61 -28.98
N TRP A 275 -38.95 -12.20 -28.08
CA TRP A 275 -38.98 -11.92 -26.64
C TRP A 275 -38.64 -10.47 -26.30
N ASN A 276 -37.74 -9.81 -27.04
CA ASN A 276 -37.43 -8.39 -26.81
C ASN A 276 -38.71 -7.52 -26.89
N SER A 277 -39.51 -7.72 -27.94
CA SER A 277 -40.74 -6.96 -28.17
C SER A 277 -41.87 -7.37 -27.23
N GLN A 278 -41.99 -8.67 -26.93
CA GLN A 278 -43.01 -9.21 -26.03
C GLN A 278 -42.77 -8.74 -24.59
N LEU A 279 -41.53 -8.76 -24.12
CA LEU A 279 -41.17 -8.24 -22.80
C LEU A 279 -41.46 -6.75 -22.71
N GLN A 280 -41.00 -5.95 -23.67
CA GLN A 280 -41.23 -4.51 -23.65
C GLN A 280 -42.72 -4.18 -23.61
N SER A 281 -43.53 -4.85 -24.44
CA SER A 281 -45.00 -4.70 -24.42
C SER A 281 -45.61 -5.12 -23.07
N THR A 282 -45.17 -6.25 -22.53
CA THR A 282 -45.63 -6.79 -21.24
C THR A 282 -45.33 -5.82 -20.11
N LEU A 283 -44.10 -5.33 -19.99
CA LEU A 283 -43.71 -4.39 -18.94
C LEU A 283 -44.41 -3.04 -19.09
N THR A 284 -44.58 -2.55 -20.32
CA THR A 284 -45.34 -1.31 -20.59
C THR A 284 -46.78 -1.43 -20.12
N SER A 285 -47.44 -2.56 -20.40
CA SER A 285 -48.86 -2.78 -20.09
C SER A 285 -49.11 -3.09 -18.61
N VAL A 286 -48.29 -3.97 -18.02
CA VAL A 286 -48.52 -4.50 -16.66
C VAL A 286 -47.90 -3.61 -15.59
N ILE A 287 -46.70 -3.09 -15.82
CA ILE A 287 -45.95 -2.29 -14.85
C ILE A 287 -46.10 -0.79 -15.13
N GLY A 288 -46.07 -0.40 -16.40
CA GLY A 288 -46.07 1.00 -16.82
C GLY A 288 -44.68 1.61 -16.81
N GLU A 289 -44.34 2.33 -17.87
CA GLU A 289 -43.00 2.88 -18.13
C GLU A 289 -42.44 3.75 -16.99
N ALA A 290 -43.28 4.50 -16.27
CA ALA A 290 -42.82 5.36 -15.18
C ALA A 290 -42.28 4.58 -13.96
N ASN A 291 -42.62 3.30 -13.84
CA ASN A 291 -42.43 2.51 -12.62
C ASN A 291 -41.14 1.68 -12.60
N TYR A 292 -40.37 1.67 -13.70
CA TYR A 292 -39.09 0.97 -13.78
C TYR A 292 -38.07 1.73 -14.64
N ASP A 293 -36.80 1.42 -14.44
CA ASP A 293 -35.66 2.07 -15.08
C ASP A 293 -34.94 1.13 -16.05
N ILE A 294 -35.00 -0.16 -15.77
CA ILE A 294 -34.52 -1.27 -16.59
C ILE A 294 -35.51 -2.43 -16.46
N GLY A 295 -35.76 -3.14 -17.56
CA GLY A 295 -36.55 -4.35 -17.58
C GLY A 295 -35.80 -5.48 -18.28
N HIS A 296 -35.99 -6.69 -17.77
CA HIS A 296 -35.27 -7.88 -18.24
C HIS A 296 -36.13 -9.15 -18.10
N LEU A 297 -35.88 -10.17 -18.94
CA LEU A 297 -36.57 -11.46 -18.94
C LEU A 297 -35.60 -12.62 -18.71
N PHE A 298 -35.93 -13.53 -17.80
CA PHE A 298 -35.25 -14.82 -17.66
C PHE A 298 -36.04 -15.97 -18.30
N GLY A 299 -35.39 -16.70 -19.21
CA GLY A 299 -35.90 -17.95 -19.79
C GLY A 299 -35.27 -19.18 -19.14
N ALA A 300 -35.94 -20.34 -19.26
CA ALA A 300 -35.42 -21.62 -18.77
C ALA A 300 -34.46 -22.31 -19.75
N SER A 301 -34.63 -22.05 -21.05
CA SER A 301 -33.95 -22.76 -22.13
C SER A 301 -34.04 -21.98 -23.45
N GLY A 302 -33.29 -22.40 -24.46
CA GLY A 302 -33.30 -21.82 -25.80
C GLY A 302 -31.92 -21.41 -26.29
N GLY A 303 -31.05 -21.04 -25.34
CA GLY A 303 -29.66 -20.65 -25.62
C GLY A 303 -29.53 -19.29 -26.28
N GLY A 304 -29.21 -18.27 -25.47
CA GLY A 304 -28.81 -16.96 -25.98
C GLY A 304 -29.13 -15.82 -25.03
N GLY A 305 -28.83 -14.62 -25.50
CA GLY A 305 -29.13 -13.37 -24.82
C GLY A 305 -29.33 -12.25 -25.83
N ASN A 306 -30.10 -11.25 -25.43
CA ASN A 306 -30.25 -10.04 -26.20
C ASN A 306 -30.71 -8.90 -25.29
N ALA A 307 -29.85 -7.90 -25.10
CA ALA A 307 -30.16 -6.69 -24.34
C ALA A 307 -31.31 -5.85 -24.93
N GLY A 308 -31.69 -6.11 -26.20
CA GLY A 308 -32.67 -5.36 -27.00
C GLY A 308 -32.15 -4.01 -27.49
N CYS A 309 -31.24 -3.40 -26.74
CA CYS A 309 -30.51 -2.19 -27.10
C CYS A 309 -29.30 -1.99 -26.18
N ILE A 310 -28.30 -1.26 -26.68
CA ILE A 310 -27.13 -0.87 -25.88
C ILE A 310 -27.39 0.50 -25.24
N GLY A 311 -27.13 0.62 -23.92
CA GLY A 311 -27.19 1.88 -23.18
C GLY A 311 -28.60 2.46 -22.98
N CYS A 312 -29.63 1.65 -23.20
CA CYS A 312 -31.02 2.11 -23.27
C CYS A 312 -31.79 2.12 -21.94
N ILE A 313 -31.11 1.88 -20.81
CA ILE A 313 -31.69 2.19 -19.50
C ILE A 313 -32.35 3.59 -19.49
N CYS A 314 -33.42 3.71 -18.70
CA CYS A 314 -34.26 4.90 -18.59
C CYS A 314 -35.00 5.32 -19.88
N THR A 315 -34.91 4.59 -20.99
CA THR A 315 -35.53 4.97 -22.27
C THR A 315 -36.86 4.24 -22.48
N ASN A 316 -37.97 4.96 -22.40
CA ASN A 316 -39.30 4.35 -22.60
C ASN A 316 -39.42 3.71 -23.99
N GLY A 317 -40.12 2.59 -24.08
CA GLY A 317 -40.28 1.81 -25.31
C GLY A 317 -39.09 0.92 -25.67
N SER A 318 -37.97 0.97 -24.92
CA SER A 318 -36.81 0.11 -25.15
C SER A 318 -36.11 -0.39 -23.88
N LYS A 319 -36.23 0.29 -22.73
CA LYS A 319 -35.53 -0.09 -21.49
C LYS A 319 -35.95 -1.44 -20.91
N GLY A 320 -37.08 -1.97 -21.36
CA GLY A 320 -37.65 -3.24 -20.94
C GLY A 320 -37.61 -4.31 -22.01
N SER A 321 -36.62 -4.30 -22.91
CA SER A 321 -36.53 -5.28 -23.99
C SER A 321 -35.41 -6.32 -23.81
N GLY A 322 -34.67 -6.34 -22.70
CA GLY A 322 -33.55 -7.28 -22.51
C GLY A 322 -33.98 -8.69 -22.09
N TYR A 323 -33.29 -9.74 -22.54
CA TYR A 323 -33.50 -11.08 -22.02
C TYR A 323 -32.22 -11.91 -21.94
N THR A 324 -32.24 -12.91 -21.06
CA THR A 324 -31.21 -13.95 -20.92
C THR A 324 -31.86 -15.32 -20.81
N SER A 325 -31.33 -16.30 -21.54
CA SER A 325 -31.77 -17.70 -21.45
C SER A 325 -30.60 -18.67 -21.63
N PRO A 326 -30.44 -19.68 -20.75
CA PRO A 326 -29.32 -20.60 -20.84
C PRO A 326 -29.46 -21.57 -22.03
N ALA A 327 -28.32 -21.98 -22.59
CA ALA A 327 -28.28 -22.96 -23.68
C ALA A 327 -28.31 -24.41 -23.17
N ASP A 328 -27.77 -24.64 -21.98
CA ASP A 328 -27.74 -25.93 -21.26
C ASP A 328 -29.06 -26.22 -20.51
N ALA A 329 -30.06 -25.34 -20.62
CA ALA A 329 -31.32 -25.39 -19.87
C ALA A 329 -31.16 -25.33 -18.34
N ILE A 330 -30.07 -24.71 -17.86
CA ILE A 330 -29.78 -24.51 -16.43
C ILE A 330 -29.76 -23.01 -16.15
N PRO A 331 -30.90 -22.40 -15.76
CA PRO A 331 -30.99 -20.95 -15.55
C PRO A 331 -30.52 -20.53 -14.14
N SER A 332 -29.37 -21.06 -13.71
CA SER A 332 -28.80 -20.80 -12.38
C SER A 332 -27.30 -21.06 -12.27
N GLY A 333 -26.68 -20.42 -11.29
CA GLY A 333 -25.27 -20.59 -10.97
C GLY A 333 -24.39 -19.62 -11.73
N ASP A 334 -23.11 -19.63 -11.40
CA ASP A 334 -22.12 -18.63 -11.87
C ASP A 334 -22.09 -18.42 -13.39
N ASN A 335 -22.21 -19.49 -14.18
CA ASN A 335 -22.32 -19.38 -15.64
C ASN A 335 -23.49 -18.48 -16.06
N PHE A 336 -24.70 -18.80 -15.59
CA PHE A 336 -25.89 -18.02 -15.92
C PHE A 336 -25.78 -16.59 -15.37
N ASP A 337 -25.31 -16.43 -14.13
CA ASP A 337 -25.31 -15.14 -13.44
C ASP A 337 -24.27 -14.16 -14.00
N ILE A 338 -23.06 -14.63 -14.31
CA ILE A 338 -21.93 -13.79 -14.76
C ILE A 338 -21.78 -13.81 -16.28
N ASP A 339 -21.69 -14.98 -16.90
CA ASP A 339 -21.37 -15.07 -18.34
C ASP A 339 -22.56 -14.61 -19.19
N TYR A 340 -23.80 -14.73 -18.67
CA TYR A 340 -25.01 -14.39 -19.44
C TYR A 340 -25.70 -13.14 -18.87
N VAL A 341 -26.18 -13.17 -17.63
CA VAL A 341 -27.03 -12.08 -17.10
C VAL A 341 -26.22 -10.78 -16.92
N ALA A 342 -25.04 -10.83 -16.29
CA ALA A 342 -24.22 -9.64 -16.12
C ALA A 342 -23.74 -9.07 -17.46
N HIS A 343 -23.51 -9.93 -18.46
CA HIS A 343 -23.18 -9.54 -19.83
C HIS A 343 -24.31 -8.77 -20.52
N GLU A 344 -25.51 -9.34 -20.56
CA GLU A 344 -26.67 -8.70 -21.22
C GLU A 344 -27.11 -7.43 -20.50
N MET A 345 -27.09 -7.43 -19.16
CA MET A 345 -27.31 -6.20 -18.40
C MET A 345 -26.19 -5.19 -18.64
N GLY A 346 -24.94 -5.64 -18.84
CA GLY A 346 -23.81 -4.79 -19.21
C GLY A 346 -24.08 -4.00 -20.50
N HIS A 347 -24.64 -4.67 -21.52
CA HIS A 347 -25.13 -4.01 -22.73
C HIS A 347 -26.26 -3.01 -22.46
N GLN A 348 -27.30 -3.38 -21.71
CA GLN A 348 -28.39 -2.45 -21.38
C GLN A 348 -27.85 -1.17 -20.70
N PHE A 349 -26.80 -1.31 -19.90
CA PHE A 349 -26.09 -0.23 -19.23
C PHE A 349 -25.08 0.52 -20.12
N GLY A 350 -24.71 0.00 -21.29
CA GLY A 350 -23.93 0.72 -22.31
C GLY A 350 -22.58 0.10 -22.69
N GLY A 351 -22.25 -1.07 -22.17
CA GLY A 351 -21.01 -1.78 -22.55
C GLY A 351 -21.12 -2.35 -23.96
N ASN A 352 -20.02 -2.27 -24.72
CA ASN A 352 -19.85 -3.01 -25.98
C ASN A 352 -18.92 -4.20 -25.74
N HIS A 353 -18.87 -5.12 -26.71
CA HIS A 353 -17.99 -6.28 -26.59
C HIS A 353 -16.51 -5.91 -26.60
N THR A 354 -15.75 -6.61 -25.76
CA THR A 354 -14.32 -6.37 -25.58
C THR A 354 -13.42 -7.31 -26.38
N PHE A 355 -13.97 -8.42 -26.86
CA PHE A 355 -13.23 -9.45 -27.60
C PHE A 355 -12.71 -8.94 -28.95
N SER A 356 -11.78 -9.67 -29.57
CA SER A 356 -11.29 -9.37 -30.92
C SER A 356 -11.45 -10.52 -31.91
N TYR A 357 -12.05 -11.65 -31.53
CA TYR A 357 -12.34 -12.74 -32.48
C TYR A 357 -13.25 -12.28 -33.64
N ASN A 358 -14.10 -11.29 -33.38
CA ASN A 358 -14.86 -10.53 -34.38
C ASN A 358 -14.72 -9.01 -34.10
N ASN A 359 -15.08 -8.17 -35.07
CA ASN A 359 -15.05 -6.72 -34.93
C ASN A 359 -16.41 -6.13 -35.26
N GLU A 360 -16.96 -5.38 -34.30
CA GLU A 360 -18.29 -4.79 -34.38
C GLU A 360 -18.24 -3.30 -34.79
N GLY A 361 -17.05 -2.72 -34.90
CA GLY A 361 -16.86 -1.32 -35.28
C GLY A 361 -17.16 -0.32 -34.16
N THR A 362 -17.30 -0.79 -32.92
CA THR A 362 -17.64 0.01 -31.73
C THR A 362 -16.43 0.73 -31.12
N GLY A 363 -15.21 0.30 -31.49
CA GLY A 363 -13.97 0.80 -30.91
C GLY A 363 -13.66 0.25 -29.51
N ALA A 364 -14.29 -0.87 -29.12
CA ALA A 364 -14.15 -1.47 -27.80
C ALA A 364 -13.43 -2.84 -27.79
N ASN A 365 -12.97 -3.34 -28.94
CA ASN A 365 -12.34 -4.66 -29.12
C ASN A 365 -10.90 -4.68 -28.57
N MET A 366 -10.75 -4.63 -27.24
CA MET A 366 -9.49 -4.45 -26.50
C MET A 366 -8.84 -5.75 -26.00
N GLU A 367 -9.48 -6.90 -26.17
CA GLU A 367 -8.98 -8.20 -25.66
C GLU A 367 -8.69 -9.19 -26.80
N PRO A 368 -7.62 -10.00 -26.71
CA PRO A 368 -7.32 -11.04 -27.71
C PRO A 368 -8.40 -12.13 -27.72
N GLY A 369 -8.66 -12.73 -28.89
CA GLY A 369 -9.56 -13.88 -29.01
C GLY A 369 -10.97 -13.59 -28.53
N SER A 370 -11.56 -14.54 -27.80
CA SER A 370 -12.84 -14.42 -27.13
C SER A 370 -12.90 -13.36 -26.03
N GLY A 371 -11.77 -12.83 -25.55
CA GLY A 371 -11.76 -11.98 -24.37
C GLY A 371 -12.03 -12.74 -23.06
N SER A 372 -11.58 -12.15 -21.96
CA SER A 372 -11.57 -12.77 -20.62
C SER A 372 -12.52 -12.09 -19.63
N THR A 373 -12.96 -10.87 -19.91
CA THR A 373 -13.86 -10.11 -19.02
C THR A 373 -15.34 -10.35 -19.33
N ILE A 374 -16.25 -9.81 -18.51
CA ILE A 374 -17.70 -10.03 -18.63
C ILE A 374 -18.25 -9.65 -20.02
N MET A 375 -17.74 -8.60 -20.67
CA MET A 375 -18.17 -8.21 -22.02
C MET A 375 -17.40 -8.95 -23.13
N GLY A 376 -16.62 -9.97 -22.78
CA GLY A 376 -16.06 -10.95 -23.70
C GLY A 376 -17.02 -12.13 -23.90
N TYR A 377 -16.56 -13.08 -24.72
CA TYR A 377 -17.23 -14.32 -25.13
C TYR A 377 -16.41 -15.55 -24.70
N ALA A 378 -15.81 -15.50 -23.51
CA ALA A 378 -15.02 -16.60 -22.97
C ALA A 378 -15.81 -17.93 -23.02
N GLY A 379 -15.19 -18.98 -23.54
CA GLY A 379 -15.73 -20.34 -23.63
C GLY A 379 -16.62 -20.66 -24.83
N ILE A 380 -16.96 -19.69 -25.68
CA ILE A 380 -18.01 -19.88 -26.70
C ILE A 380 -17.58 -19.60 -28.15
N THR A 381 -16.29 -19.27 -28.36
CA THR A 381 -15.72 -19.01 -29.69
C THR A 381 -14.70 -20.07 -30.08
N SER A 382 -14.24 -20.07 -31.33
CA SER A 382 -13.12 -20.94 -31.79
C SER A 382 -11.73 -20.30 -31.62
N GLN A 383 -11.66 -19.15 -30.97
CA GLN A 383 -10.42 -18.47 -30.59
C GLN A 383 -10.45 -18.19 -29.09
N ASP A 384 -10.69 -19.25 -28.31
CA ASP A 384 -10.97 -19.09 -26.91
C ASP A 384 -9.73 -18.89 -26.04
N VAL A 385 -9.80 -17.88 -25.16
CA VAL A 385 -8.74 -17.58 -24.20
C VAL A 385 -8.88 -18.38 -22.91
N GLN A 386 -10.11 -18.70 -22.51
CA GLN A 386 -10.46 -19.40 -21.28
C GLN A 386 -11.94 -19.86 -21.33
N PRO A 387 -12.34 -20.92 -20.61
CA PRO A 387 -13.68 -21.49 -20.72
C PRO A 387 -14.85 -20.57 -20.28
N HIS A 388 -14.56 -19.45 -19.62
CA HIS A 388 -15.51 -18.76 -18.77
C HIS A 388 -15.02 -17.36 -18.38
N SER A 389 -15.88 -16.33 -18.35
CA SER A 389 -15.44 -14.96 -18.05
C SER A 389 -15.01 -14.78 -16.60
N ASP A 390 -13.99 -13.96 -16.37
CA ASP A 390 -13.65 -13.49 -15.03
C ASP A 390 -14.67 -12.42 -14.59
N ALA A 391 -15.08 -12.45 -13.31
CA ALA A 391 -16.18 -11.62 -12.78
C ALA A 391 -15.79 -10.14 -12.54
N PHE A 392 -15.32 -9.46 -13.58
CA PHE A 392 -15.06 -8.02 -13.61
C PHE A 392 -15.23 -7.47 -15.03
N PHE A 393 -15.39 -6.15 -15.13
CA PHE A 393 -15.47 -5.45 -16.40
C PHE A 393 -14.12 -4.87 -16.82
N HIS A 394 -13.79 -5.00 -18.11
CA HIS A 394 -12.64 -4.33 -18.72
C HIS A 394 -12.72 -2.81 -18.53
N ALA A 395 -11.57 -2.15 -18.41
CA ALA A 395 -11.42 -0.69 -18.38
C ALA A 395 -12.27 0.08 -19.39
N ILE A 396 -12.42 -0.43 -20.61
CA ILE A 396 -13.26 0.19 -21.67
C ILE A 396 -14.75 0.11 -21.34
N SER A 397 -15.21 -1.00 -20.77
CA SER A 397 -16.59 -1.20 -20.35
C SER A 397 -16.91 -0.31 -19.14
N VAL A 398 -15.97 -0.17 -18.20
CA VAL A 398 -16.06 0.82 -17.10
C VAL A 398 -16.25 2.23 -17.63
N GLN A 399 -15.43 2.63 -18.60
CA GLN A 399 -15.56 3.94 -19.24
C GLN A 399 -16.93 4.13 -19.92
N GLN A 400 -17.37 3.16 -20.73
CA GLN A 400 -18.61 3.27 -21.51
C GLN A 400 -19.86 3.26 -20.62
N ILE A 401 -19.95 2.32 -19.69
CA ILE A 401 -21.11 2.18 -18.78
C ILE A 401 -21.18 3.38 -17.84
N THR A 402 -20.07 3.79 -17.25
CA THR A 402 -20.07 4.92 -16.32
C THR A 402 -20.47 6.23 -17.01
N ASN A 403 -20.03 6.44 -18.24
CA ASN A 403 -20.51 7.54 -19.07
C ASN A 403 -22.01 7.51 -19.26
N ASN A 404 -22.55 6.36 -19.67
CA ASN A 404 -23.96 6.24 -19.94
C ASN A 404 -24.79 6.49 -18.67
N ILE A 405 -24.48 5.84 -17.55
CA ILE A 405 -25.27 6.00 -16.30
C ILE A 405 -25.19 7.43 -15.73
N LYS A 406 -24.05 8.12 -15.88
CA LYS A 406 -23.90 9.52 -15.44
C LYS A 406 -24.71 10.48 -16.29
N ALA A 407 -24.97 10.14 -17.54
CA ALA A 407 -25.83 10.91 -18.43
C ALA A 407 -27.34 10.69 -18.20
N LYS A 408 -27.74 9.69 -17.38
CA LYS A 408 -29.15 9.41 -17.06
C LYS A 408 -29.59 10.08 -15.76
N THR A 409 -30.89 10.30 -15.64
CA THR A 409 -31.53 10.92 -14.47
C THR A 409 -32.56 10.04 -13.77
N CYS A 410 -32.79 8.81 -14.23
CA CYS A 410 -33.86 7.97 -13.68
C CYS A 410 -33.47 7.24 -12.38
N SER A 411 -32.16 7.12 -12.10
CA SER A 411 -31.68 6.49 -10.87
C SER A 411 -31.90 7.37 -9.64
N VAL A 412 -32.06 6.71 -8.49
CA VAL A 412 -31.93 7.36 -7.19
C VAL A 412 -30.45 7.38 -6.82
N ASN A 413 -29.87 8.57 -6.68
CA ASN A 413 -28.46 8.75 -6.35
C ASN A 413 -28.29 8.96 -4.85
N THR A 414 -27.49 8.11 -4.20
CA THR A 414 -27.19 8.19 -2.78
C THR A 414 -25.71 8.50 -2.60
N ALA A 415 -25.39 9.56 -1.85
CA ALA A 415 -24.01 9.86 -1.50
C ALA A 415 -23.43 8.76 -0.60
N THR A 416 -22.29 8.21 -0.99
CA THR A 416 -21.65 7.09 -0.28
C THR A 416 -20.76 7.57 0.86
N GLY A 417 -20.38 8.85 0.85
CA GLY A 417 -19.36 9.42 1.73
C GLY A 417 -17.96 8.84 1.48
N ASN A 418 -17.77 8.20 0.32
CA ASN A 418 -16.50 7.64 -0.10
C ASN A 418 -15.57 8.71 -0.67
N SER A 419 -14.27 8.59 -0.41
CA SER A 419 -13.23 9.32 -1.11
C SER A 419 -12.75 8.47 -2.27
N ILE A 420 -12.74 9.01 -3.48
CA ILE A 420 -12.36 8.24 -4.66
C ILE A 420 -10.84 8.02 -4.67
N PRO A 421 -10.37 6.80 -5.01
CA PRO A 421 -8.94 6.52 -5.05
C PRO A 421 -8.24 7.32 -6.15
N THR A 422 -6.95 7.59 -5.96
CA THR A 422 -6.09 8.16 -7.00
C THR A 422 -5.49 7.03 -7.84
N ALA A 423 -5.27 7.29 -9.12
CA ALA A 423 -4.54 6.41 -10.03
C ALA A 423 -3.44 7.21 -10.74
N ASN A 424 -2.24 6.65 -10.80
CA ASN A 424 -1.11 7.21 -11.56
C ASN A 424 -0.37 6.05 -12.22
N ALA A 425 -0.38 6.04 -13.55
CA ALA A 425 0.22 5.01 -14.38
C ALA A 425 1.75 5.14 -14.52
N GLY A 426 2.33 6.26 -14.07
CA GLY A 426 3.74 6.56 -14.21
C GLY A 426 4.07 7.23 -15.54
N LEU A 427 5.28 6.98 -16.04
CA LEU A 427 5.77 7.59 -17.28
C LEU A 427 5.50 6.72 -18.50
N ASP A 428 5.50 7.34 -19.67
CA ASP A 428 5.60 6.65 -20.95
C ASP A 428 7.04 6.15 -21.17
N TYR A 429 7.18 5.01 -21.85
CA TYR A 429 8.48 4.38 -22.09
C TYR A 429 8.67 3.95 -23.54
N THR A 430 9.91 3.97 -24.00
CA THR A 430 10.35 3.25 -25.21
C THR A 430 11.12 2.01 -24.78
N ILE A 431 10.71 0.83 -25.25
CA ILE A 431 11.30 -0.47 -24.90
C ILE A 431 11.91 -1.17 -26.11
N PRO A 432 12.93 -2.03 -25.92
CA PRO A 432 13.44 -2.92 -26.96
C PRO A 432 12.38 -3.94 -27.38
N LYS A 433 12.39 -4.34 -28.66
CA LYS A 433 11.52 -5.41 -29.18
C LYS A 433 11.95 -6.78 -28.65
N GLY A 434 10.98 -7.68 -28.48
CA GLY A 434 11.24 -9.05 -28.05
C GLY A 434 11.73 -9.18 -26.60
N THR A 435 11.53 -8.16 -25.77
CA THR A 435 12.04 -8.11 -24.39
C THR A 435 10.88 -7.99 -23.39
N PRO A 436 10.87 -8.78 -22.30
CA PRO A 436 9.93 -8.62 -21.19
C PRO A 436 9.93 -7.21 -20.60
N PHE A 437 8.76 -6.76 -20.15
CA PHE A 437 8.65 -5.47 -19.47
C PHE A 437 7.66 -5.52 -18.30
N VAL A 438 7.77 -4.57 -17.39
CA VAL A 438 6.97 -4.48 -16.16
C VAL A 438 6.39 -3.09 -16.02
N LEU A 439 5.08 -3.01 -15.82
CA LEU A 439 4.40 -1.74 -15.51
C LEU A 439 4.10 -1.69 -14.02
N THR A 440 4.34 -0.55 -13.39
CA THR A 440 4.06 -0.32 -11.97
C THR A 440 3.40 1.04 -11.84
N GLY A 441 2.15 1.04 -11.39
CA GLY A 441 1.42 2.27 -11.09
C GLY A 441 1.49 2.61 -9.60
N THR A 442 0.85 3.71 -9.23
CA THR A 442 0.63 4.06 -7.82
C THR A 442 -0.82 4.50 -7.61
N GLY A 443 -1.38 4.15 -6.46
CA GLY A 443 -2.70 4.58 -6.05
C GLY A 443 -2.74 4.86 -4.55
N THR A 444 -3.60 5.79 -4.16
CA THR A 444 -3.83 6.15 -2.76
C THR A 444 -5.33 6.27 -2.53
N ASP A 445 -5.77 5.96 -1.33
CA ASP A 445 -7.14 6.18 -0.90
C ASP A 445 -7.15 6.97 0.41
N ALA A 446 -7.98 8.01 0.46
CA ALA A 446 -8.04 8.91 1.61
C ALA A 446 -8.86 8.33 2.77
N ASN A 447 -9.65 7.27 2.55
CA ASN A 447 -10.35 6.56 3.59
C ASN A 447 -9.51 5.44 4.22
N GLY A 448 -8.39 5.09 3.61
CA GLY A 448 -7.55 3.96 4.02
C GLY A 448 -8.13 2.60 3.60
N ASP A 449 -9.04 2.61 2.63
CA ASP A 449 -9.60 1.41 2.03
C ASP A 449 -8.50 0.67 1.26
N SER A 450 -8.49 -0.66 1.31
CA SER A 450 -7.46 -1.43 0.61
C SER A 450 -7.75 -1.54 -0.89
N LEU A 451 -6.72 -1.22 -1.66
CA LEU A 451 -6.81 -1.01 -3.09
C LEU A 451 -6.52 -2.27 -3.88
N THR A 452 -7.17 -2.39 -5.03
CA THR A 452 -6.82 -3.35 -6.06
C THR A 452 -6.52 -2.64 -7.37
N TYR A 453 -5.63 -3.26 -8.15
CA TYR A 453 -4.98 -2.67 -9.29
C TYR A 453 -5.07 -3.60 -10.49
N ILE A 454 -5.26 -3.04 -11.67
CA ILE A 454 -5.18 -3.79 -12.91
C ILE A 454 -4.55 -2.92 -14.00
N TRP A 455 -3.74 -3.55 -14.83
CA TRP A 455 -3.19 -2.98 -16.04
C TRP A 455 -3.83 -3.67 -17.23
N GLU A 456 -4.50 -2.93 -18.11
CA GLU A 456 -5.25 -3.49 -19.24
C GLU A 456 -4.85 -2.80 -20.54
N GLN A 457 -4.80 -3.55 -21.64
CA GLN A 457 -4.48 -2.98 -22.94
C GLN A 457 -5.71 -2.25 -23.49
N MET A 458 -5.51 -1.09 -24.10
CA MET A 458 -6.54 -0.21 -24.67
C MET A 458 -6.38 -0.05 -26.19
N ASP A 459 -5.72 -1.03 -26.83
CA ASP A 459 -5.50 -1.06 -28.28
C ASP A 459 -6.66 -1.78 -28.99
N ASN A 460 -7.53 -1.01 -29.64
CA ASN A 460 -8.68 -1.57 -30.35
C ASN A 460 -8.26 -2.40 -31.58
N ALA A 461 -8.85 -3.58 -31.74
CA ALA A 461 -8.66 -4.42 -32.92
C ALA A 461 -9.33 -3.83 -34.18
N SER A 462 -8.63 -3.86 -35.32
CA SER A 462 -9.24 -3.60 -36.63
C SER A 462 -9.80 -4.89 -37.25
N SER A 463 -10.54 -4.77 -38.35
CA SER A 463 -11.12 -5.93 -39.06
C SER A 463 -10.07 -6.89 -39.63
N SER A 464 -8.81 -6.44 -39.78
CA SER A 464 -7.70 -7.31 -40.20
C SER A 464 -7.10 -8.12 -39.05
N GLN A 465 -7.65 -8.02 -37.84
CA GLN A 465 -7.09 -8.58 -36.60
C GLN A 465 -8.07 -9.48 -35.88
N THR A 466 -9.03 -10.03 -36.62
CA THR A 466 -10.08 -10.91 -36.14
C THR A 466 -9.84 -12.36 -36.56
N GLY A 467 -10.72 -13.27 -36.13
CA GLY A 467 -10.57 -14.70 -36.32
C GLY A 467 -9.23 -15.20 -35.77
N ALA A 468 -8.53 -16.04 -36.53
CA ALA A 468 -7.20 -16.53 -36.14
C ALA A 468 -6.16 -15.41 -35.93
N SER A 469 -6.35 -14.23 -36.54
CA SER A 469 -5.46 -13.07 -36.38
C SER A 469 -5.70 -12.29 -35.07
N SER A 470 -6.75 -12.66 -34.32
CA SER A 470 -7.00 -12.12 -32.97
C SER A 470 -5.99 -12.60 -31.94
N ALA A 471 -5.40 -13.79 -32.15
CA ALA A 471 -4.36 -14.33 -31.28
C ALA A 471 -3.17 -13.38 -31.13
N ALA A 472 -2.59 -13.36 -29.93
CA ALA A 472 -1.39 -12.58 -29.69
C ALA A 472 -0.20 -13.20 -30.45
N SER A 473 0.58 -12.37 -31.14
CA SER A 473 1.77 -12.82 -31.86
C SER A 473 2.85 -11.76 -31.87
N ALA A 474 4.10 -12.19 -32.00
CA ALA A 474 5.25 -11.29 -31.99
C ALA A 474 5.30 -10.35 -33.22
N THR A 475 4.58 -10.65 -34.29
CA THR A 475 4.56 -9.83 -35.51
C THR A 475 3.31 -8.95 -35.62
N LYS A 476 2.38 -9.04 -34.67
CA LYS A 476 1.16 -8.23 -34.66
C LYS A 476 1.53 -6.79 -34.31
N ALA A 477 1.34 -5.87 -35.25
CA ALA A 477 1.78 -4.46 -35.12
C ALA A 477 0.74 -3.53 -34.47
N THR A 478 -0.55 -3.92 -34.42
CA THR A 478 -1.64 -3.12 -33.82
C THR A 478 -2.59 -4.03 -33.03
N GLY A 479 -3.62 -3.48 -32.39
CA GLY A 479 -4.65 -4.26 -31.69
C GLY A 479 -4.15 -5.05 -30.47
N PRO A 480 -5.00 -5.85 -29.82
CA PRO A 480 -4.66 -6.43 -28.53
C PRO A 480 -3.74 -7.65 -28.67
N THR A 481 -2.76 -7.72 -27.77
CA THR A 481 -1.78 -8.81 -27.62
C THR A 481 -1.56 -9.23 -26.18
N PHE A 482 -2.26 -8.63 -25.21
CA PHE A 482 -2.18 -9.00 -23.80
C PHE A 482 -3.59 -9.14 -23.22
N ARG A 483 -3.91 -10.33 -22.72
CA ARG A 483 -5.17 -10.63 -22.01
C ARG A 483 -5.34 -9.76 -20.74
N SER A 484 -6.58 -9.51 -20.32
CA SER A 484 -6.87 -8.99 -18.99
C SER A 484 -6.84 -10.10 -17.93
N TRP A 485 -6.23 -9.80 -16.78
CA TRP A 485 -6.18 -10.71 -15.63
C TRP A 485 -6.91 -10.08 -14.46
N THR A 486 -7.46 -10.90 -13.56
CA THR A 486 -8.16 -10.42 -12.36
C THR A 486 -7.34 -9.34 -11.63
N PRO A 487 -7.97 -8.25 -11.15
CA PRO A 487 -7.30 -7.23 -10.35
C PRO A 487 -6.47 -7.84 -9.21
N GLN A 488 -5.36 -7.18 -8.86
CA GLN A 488 -4.38 -7.66 -7.88
C GLN A 488 -4.18 -6.62 -6.76
N THR A 489 -3.68 -7.05 -5.60
CA THR A 489 -3.29 -6.17 -4.48
C THR A 489 -1.95 -5.48 -4.71
N THR A 490 -1.17 -5.93 -5.70
CA THR A 490 0.06 -5.28 -6.14
C THR A 490 -0.20 -4.38 -7.36
N PRO A 491 0.36 -3.17 -7.42
CA PRO A 491 0.20 -2.26 -8.56
C PRO A 491 1.12 -2.62 -9.76
N THR A 492 1.86 -3.73 -9.65
CA THR A 492 2.86 -4.17 -10.62
C THR A 492 2.34 -5.32 -11.47
N ARG A 493 2.44 -5.20 -12.81
CA ARG A 493 2.16 -6.28 -13.77
C ARG A 493 3.36 -6.53 -14.69
N TYR A 494 3.72 -7.80 -14.87
CA TYR A 494 4.75 -8.25 -15.81
C TYR A 494 4.13 -8.69 -17.14
N PHE A 495 4.84 -8.42 -18.23
CA PHE A 495 4.41 -8.70 -19.60
C PHE A 495 5.50 -9.47 -20.37
N PRO A 496 5.25 -10.73 -20.77
CA PRO A 496 4.11 -11.57 -20.37
C PRO A 496 4.16 -11.89 -18.87
N ARG A 497 3.16 -12.62 -18.35
CA ARG A 497 3.14 -13.03 -16.93
C ARG A 497 4.49 -13.60 -16.49
N MET A 498 4.91 -13.30 -15.26
CA MET A 498 6.23 -13.71 -14.74
C MET A 498 6.48 -15.22 -14.88
N ALA A 499 5.45 -16.07 -14.72
CA ALA A 499 5.58 -17.51 -14.93
C ALA A 499 6.05 -17.89 -16.36
N SER A 500 5.60 -17.16 -17.40
CA SER A 500 6.09 -17.34 -18.77
C SER A 500 7.53 -16.87 -18.92
N VAL A 501 7.87 -15.69 -18.37
CA VAL A 501 9.23 -15.16 -18.39
C VAL A 501 10.20 -16.12 -17.70
N LEU A 502 9.81 -16.68 -16.56
CA LEU A 502 10.61 -17.65 -15.81
C LEU A 502 10.79 -18.98 -16.55
N ALA A 503 9.93 -19.31 -17.52
CA ALA A 503 10.08 -20.45 -18.40
C ALA A 503 10.90 -20.12 -19.68
N GLY A 504 11.42 -18.89 -19.80
CA GLY A 504 12.08 -18.39 -21.01
C GLY A 504 11.13 -18.19 -22.19
N ALA A 505 9.83 -18.13 -21.94
CA ALA A 505 8.81 -17.97 -22.98
C ALA A 505 8.54 -16.49 -23.27
N THR A 506 8.44 -16.16 -24.55
CA THR A 506 8.03 -14.82 -25.03
C THR A 506 6.53 -14.68 -25.18
N THR A 507 5.78 -15.74 -24.85
CA THR A 507 4.33 -15.83 -25.00
C THR A 507 3.68 -16.52 -23.79
N THR A 508 2.37 -16.33 -23.66
CA THR A 508 1.52 -17.06 -22.71
C THR A 508 0.40 -17.75 -23.46
N ALA A 509 0.24 -19.04 -23.24
CA ALA A 509 -0.86 -19.83 -23.78
C ALA A 509 -2.15 -19.62 -22.98
N GLY A 510 -3.27 -19.48 -23.67
CA GLY A 510 -4.62 -19.63 -23.13
C GLY A 510 -5.15 -21.04 -23.41
N SER A 511 -6.48 -21.20 -23.38
CA SER A 511 -7.13 -22.49 -23.70
C SER A 511 -6.86 -22.95 -25.12
N GLU A 512 -7.09 -22.08 -26.12
CA GLU A 512 -6.95 -22.44 -27.54
C GLU A 512 -5.91 -21.61 -28.27
N ILE A 513 -5.69 -20.36 -27.83
CA ILE A 513 -4.82 -19.40 -28.51
C ILE A 513 -3.71 -18.87 -27.60
N THR A 514 -2.70 -18.25 -28.20
CA THR A 514 -1.75 -17.41 -27.48
C THR A 514 -2.45 -16.13 -27.01
N VAL A 515 -2.40 -15.85 -25.70
CA VAL A 515 -3.12 -14.74 -25.04
C VAL A 515 -2.22 -13.58 -24.62
N GLU A 516 -0.91 -13.81 -24.54
CA GLU A 516 0.10 -12.75 -24.36
C GLU A 516 1.27 -13.01 -25.30
N ALA A 517 1.81 -11.95 -25.95
CA ALA A 517 3.01 -12.06 -26.77
C ALA A 517 3.83 -10.77 -26.77
N LEU A 518 5.16 -10.92 -26.60
CA LEU A 518 6.10 -9.83 -26.81
C LEU A 518 6.21 -9.48 -28.30
N SER A 519 6.19 -8.19 -28.62
CA SER A 519 6.33 -7.73 -30.02
C SER A 519 7.78 -7.73 -30.47
N ASN A 520 8.03 -8.37 -31.61
CA ASN A 520 9.26 -8.30 -32.41
C ASN A 520 9.17 -7.27 -33.56
N VAL A 521 8.09 -6.50 -33.62
CA VAL A 521 7.90 -5.40 -34.58
C VAL A 521 7.69 -4.09 -33.84
N ALA A 522 8.02 -2.97 -34.50
CA ALA A 522 7.75 -1.65 -33.96
C ALA A 522 6.25 -1.44 -33.83
N ARG A 523 5.81 -0.99 -32.67
CA ARG A 523 4.41 -0.68 -32.37
C ARG A 523 4.29 0.19 -31.13
N THR A 524 3.11 0.75 -30.93
CA THR A 524 2.74 1.41 -29.67
C THR A 524 1.72 0.54 -28.96
N TYR A 525 1.89 0.39 -27.65
CA TYR A 525 0.89 -0.17 -26.76
C TYR A 525 0.26 0.96 -25.96
N ASN A 526 -1.06 0.95 -25.87
CA ASN A 526 -1.80 1.81 -24.97
C ASN A 526 -2.26 0.96 -23.78
N PHE A 527 -1.84 1.30 -22.57
CA PHE A 527 -2.26 0.61 -21.36
C PHE A 527 -3.02 1.56 -20.44
N ARG A 528 -4.06 1.04 -19.78
CA ARG A 528 -4.76 1.71 -18.70
C ARG A 528 -4.47 1.03 -17.37
N PHE A 529 -4.13 1.84 -16.38
CA PHE A 529 -4.01 1.46 -14.99
C PHE A 529 -5.28 1.86 -14.23
N THR A 530 -6.06 0.88 -13.77
CA THR A 530 -7.31 1.12 -13.03
C THR A 530 -7.12 0.73 -11.56
N VAL A 531 -7.48 1.65 -10.65
CA VAL A 531 -7.43 1.49 -9.19
C VAL A 531 -8.85 1.43 -8.65
N ARG A 532 -9.16 0.42 -7.83
CA ARG A 532 -10.46 0.25 -7.16
C ARG A 532 -10.27 0.22 -5.66
N ASP A 533 -11.13 0.92 -4.92
CA ASP A 533 -11.13 0.91 -3.45
C ASP A 533 -11.90 -0.27 -2.83
N ASN A 534 -12.69 -0.98 -3.63
CA ASN A 534 -13.50 -2.13 -3.21
C ASN A 534 -14.47 -1.83 -2.04
N ARG A 535 -14.79 -0.55 -1.80
CA ARG A 535 -15.59 -0.15 -0.64
C ARG A 535 -17.02 -0.65 -0.74
N ALA A 536 -17.42 -1.46 0.24
CA ALA A 536 -18.79 -1.92 0.34
C ALA A 536 -19.76 -0.75 0.62
N GLY A 537 -20.74 -0.56 -0.26
CA GLY A 537 -21.78 0.48 -0.12
C GLY A 537 -21.74 1.54 -1.20
N GLY A 538 -20.79 1.43 -2.11
CA GLY A 538 -20.58 2.32 -3.25
C GLY A 538 -19.08 2.51 -3.45
N SER A 539 -18.48 1.55 -4.16
CA SER A 539 -17.05 1.54 -4.45
C SER A 539 -16.73 2.65 -5.44
N GLY A 540 -15.55 3.24 -5.28
CA GLY A 540 -14.95 4.17 -6.20
C GLY A 540 -13.86 3.50 -7.03
N ASN A 541 -13.69 3.99 -8.25
CA ASN A 541 -12.53 3.67 -9.05
C ASN A 541 -12.04 4.88 -9.82
N ASN A 542 -10.77 4.82 -10.20
CA ASN A 542 -10.12 5.83 -11.01
C ASN A 542 -9.06 5.18 -11.90
N SER A 543 -8.65 5.87 -12.95
CA SER A 543 -7.71 5.33 -13.91
C SER A 543 -6.80 6.39 -14.53
N ASP A 544 -5.62 5.92 -14.95
CA ASP A 544 -4.63 6.69 -15.68
C ASP A 544 -4.01 5.82 -16.79
N ASP A 545 -3.52 6.45 -17.86
CA ASP A 545 -3.05 5.75 -19.05
C ASP A 545 -1.53 5.91 -19.20
N ALA A 546 -0.86 4.87 -19.72
CA ALA A 546 0.55 4.90 -20.08
C ALA A 546 0.76 4.36 -21.50
N VAL A 547 1.69 4.97 -22.23
CA VAL A 547 2.03 4.63 -23.61
C VAL A 547 3.41 3.97 -23.64
N ILE A 548 3.45 2.74 -24.18
CA ILE A 548 4.69 1.97 -24.31
C ILE A 548 5.03 1.79 -25.79
N THR A 549 6.14 2.37 -26.22
CA THR A 549 6.60 2.32 -27.60
C THR A 549 7.65 1.22 -27.78
N VAL A 550 7.37 0.23 -28.62
CA VAL A 550 8.34 -0.81 -29.01
C VAL A 550 9.23 -0.28 -30.12
N ASN A 551 10.54 -0.21 -29.85
CA ASN A 551 11.52 0.28 -30.81
C ASN A 551 11.73 -0.69 -31.99
N ALA A 552 11.96 -0.14 -33.19
CA ALA A 552 12.19 -0.95 -34.40
C ALA A 552 13.57 -1.66 -34.42
N THR A 553 14.56 -1.04 -33.80
CA THR A 553 15.98 -1.40 -33.93
C THR A 553 16.53 -2.08 -32.68
N ALA A 554 16.30 -1.51 -31.49
CA ALA A 554 16.77 -2.06 -30.23
C ALA A 554 16.03 -3.36 -29.86
N GLY A 555 16.78 -4.33 -29.34
CA GLY A 555 16.28 -5.61 -28.86
C GLY A 555 16.61 -6.82 -29.75
N PRO A 556 16.48 -8.05 -29.21
CA PRO A 556 16.05 -8.33 -27.84
C PRO A 556 17.19 -8.12 -26.82
N PHE A 557 16.88 -7.36 -25.78
CA PHE A 557 17.66 -7.37 -24.55
C PHE A 557 17.38 -8.69 -23.81
N SER A 558 18.44 -9.43 -23.49
CA SER A 558 18.31 -10.79 -22.93
C SER A 558 19.51 -11.18 -22.07
N VAL A 559 19.28 -11.86 -20.95
CA VAL A 559 20.32 -12.47 -20.11
C VAL A 559 20.89 -13.70 -20.82
N SER A 560 22.19 -13.70 -21.07
CA SER A 560 22.88 -14.76 -21.82
C SER A 560 23.56 -15.79 -20.91
N SER A 561 23.77 -15.49 -19.63
CA SER A 561 24.39 -16.39 -18.65
C SER A 561 23.36 -17.14 -17.79
N GLN A 562 23.79 -18.21 -17.11
CA GLN A 562 22.96 -19.02 -16.20
C GLN A 562 21.65 -19.56 -16.80
N ASN A 563 21.61 -19.76 -18.11
CA ASN A 563 20.46 -20.34 -18.83
C ASN A 563 20.40 -21.88 -18.75
N THR A 564 21.34 -22.51 -18.04
CA THR A 564 21.35 -23.92 -17.70
C THR A 564 21.44 -24.10 -16.19
N ALA A 565 20.83 -25.16 -15.65
CA ALA A 565 20.86 -25.42 -14.21
C ALA A 565 22.31 -25.46 -13.71
N THR A 566 22.61 -24.61 -12.74
CA THR A 566 23.98 -24.39 -12.25
C THR A 566 23.99 -24.42 -10.73
N THR A 567 25.09 -24.88 -10.14
CA THR A 567 25.28 -24.89 -8.68
C THR A 567 26.39 -23.93 -8.29
N TYR A 568 26.12 -23.06 -7.33
CA TYR A 568 27.07 -22.12 -6.73
C TYR A 568 27.26 -22.40 -5.26
N SER A 569 28.45 -22.06 -4.76
CA SER A 569 28.68 -21.87 -3.33
C SER A 569 28.25 -20.45 -2.98
N GLY A 570 27.44 -20.31 -1.94
CA GLY A 570 27.01 -18.99 -1.46
C GLY A 570 28.20 -18.11 -1.05
N GLY A 571 28.08 -16.79 -1.27
CA GLY A 571 29.14 -15.82 -1.03
C GLY A 571 30.20 -15.72 -2.13
N THR A 572 30.08 -16.48 -3.22
CA THR A 572 31.02 -16.41 -4.35
C THR A 572 30.60 -15.36 -5.38
N SER A 573 31.61 -14.73 -6.00
CA SER A 573 31.41 -13.82 -7.13
C SER A 573 31.12 -14.61 -8.41
N GLN A 574 30.07 -14.24 -9.11
CA GLN A 574 29.62 -14.85 -10.37
C GLN A 574 29.47 -13.76 -11.44
N THR A 575 29.91 -14.06 -12.65
CA THR A 575 29.71 -13.16 -13.80
C THR A 575 28.32 -13.35 -14.38
N VAL A 576 27.59 -12.25 -14.51
CA VAL A 576 26.30 -12.18 -15.20
C VAL A 576 26.52 -11.46 -16.52
N THR A 577 26.09 -12.05 -17.63
CA THR A 577 26.19 -11.46 -18.97
C THR A 577 24.82 -11.32 -19.61
N TRP A 578 24.65 -10.27 -20.40
CA TRP A 578 23.43 -9.99 -21.15
C TRP A 578 23.74 -9.33 -22.50
N ASN A 579 22.81 -9.44 -23.42
CA ASN A 579 22.87 -8.74 -24.69
C ASN A 579 22.33 -7.31 -24.52
N VAL A 580 23.20 -6.31 -24.64
CA VAL A 580 22.82 -4.88 -24.59
C VAL A 580 21.84 -4.52 -25.71
N ALA A 581 21.95 -5.17 -26.88
CA ALA A 581 21.00 -5.09 -27.99
C ALA A 581 20.58 -3.66 -28.40
N GLY A 582 21.49 -2.69 -28.34
CA GLY A 582 21.22 -1.29 -28.73
C GLY A 582 20.32 -0.51 -27.76
N THR A 583 20.09 -1.02 -26.54
CA THR A 583 19.26 -0.37 -25.52
C THR A 583 19.89 0.88 -24.90
N THR A 584 21.22 1.03 -24.98
CA THR A 584 21.94 2.26 -24.57
C THR A 584 21.69 3.44 -25.52
N ALA A 585 21.05 3.21 -26.67
CA ALA A 585 20.74 4.20 -27.69
C ALA A 585 19.29 3.99 -28.22
N ASN A 586 19.04 4.42 -29.46
CA ASN A 586 17.77 4.19 -30.19
C ASN A 586 16.52 4.67 -29.43
N ASN A 587 16.62 5.75 -28.66
CA ASN A 587 15.54 6.30 -27.82
C ASN A 587 15.08 5.37 -26.67
N VAL A 588 15.69 4.18 -26.51
CA VAL A 588 15.59 3.42 -25.26
C VAL A 588 16.50 4.07 -24.22
N ASN A 589 17.74 4.43 -24.59
CA ASN A 589 18.65 5.26 -23.79
C ASN A 589 18.87 4.76 -22.34
N ALA A 590 18.93 3.44 -22.15
CA ALA A 590 19.23 2.80 -20.88
C ALA A 590 20.75 2.70 -20.68
N ALA A 591 21.34 3.74 -20.09
CA ALA A 591 22.78 3.79 -19.81
C ALA A 591 23.23 2.79 -18.73
N ASN A 592 22.32 2.42 -17.83
CA ASN A 592 22.61 1.58 -16.67
C ASN A 592 21.57 0.46 -16.51
N VAL A 593 21.96 -0.61 -15.82
CA VAL A 593 21.11 -1.73 -15.41
C VAL A 593 21.23 -2.01 -13.92
N ASP A 594 20.17 -2.59 -13.35
CA ASP A 594 20.14 -3.18 -12.03
C ASP A 594 20.15 -4.70 -12.18
N ILE A 595 20.94 -5.38 -11.34
CA ILE A 595 21.00 -6.84 -11.26
C ILE A 595 20.31 -7.28 -9.97
N LEU A 596 19.24 -8.05 -10.12
CA LEU A 596 18.42 -8.54 -9.02
C LEU A 596 18.51 -10.05 -8.88
N TRP A 597 18.32 -10.52 -7.65
CA TRP A 597 18.38 -11.90 -7.23
C TRP A 597 17.09 -12.31 -6.53
N SER A 598 16.62 -13.50 -6.88
CA SER A 598 15.52 -14.18 -6.21
C SER A 598 16.00 -15.50 -5.64
N THR A 599 15.57 -15.83 -4.43
CA THR A 599 15.76 -17.16 -3.82
C THR A 599 14.56 -18.08 -3.99
N ASP A 600 13.44 -17.58 -4.54
CA ASP A 600 12.12 -18.20 -4.49
C ASP A 600 11.48 -18.30 -5.89
N SER A 601 12.29 -18.62 -6.92
CA SER A 601 11.85 -18.73 -8.32
C SER A 601 11.14 -17.47 -8.84
N GLY A 602 11.69 -16.29 -8.55
CA GLY A 602 11.23 -15.02 -9.08
C GLY A 602 9.96 -14.46 -8.45
N ASN A 603 9.53 -15.00 -7.29
CA ASN A 603 8.41 -14.45 -6.54
C ASN A 603 8.80 -13.15 -5.81
N THR A 604 10.01 -13.09 -5.27
CA THR A 604 10.61 -11.88 -4.67
C THR A 604 11.97 -11.58 -5.27
N TRP A 605 12.31 -10.30 -5.36
CA TRP A 605 13.55 -9.81 -5.96
C TRP A 605 14.28 -8.88 -4.99
N THR A 606 15.57 -9.12 -4.83
CA THR A 606 16.49 -8.32 -4.02
C THR A 606 17.59 -7.79 -4.92
N THR A 607 17.99 -6.53 -4.77
CA THR A 607 19.04 -5.97 -5.62
C THR A 607 20.41 -6.46 -5.18
N LEU A 608 21.16 -7.10 -6.09
CA LEU A 608 22.57 -7.43 -5.88
C LEU A 608 23.47 -6.24 -6.23
N LEU A 609 23.12 -5.54 -7.31
CA LEU A 609 23.87 -4.39 -7.80
C LEU A 609 22.93 -3.42 -8.50
N ALA A 610 22.99 -2.13 -8.13
CA ALA A 610 22.15 -1.07 -8.69
C ALA A 610 22.98 -0.14 -9.58
N GLY A 611 22.41 0.30 -10.71
CA GLY A 611 22.97 1.36 -11.54
C GLY A 611 24.31 1.05 -12.20
N THR A 612 24.65 -0.21 -12.45
CA THR A 612 25.90 -0.56 -13.16
C THR A 612 25.79 -0.22 -14.65
N PRO A 613 26.88 0.08 -15.39
CA PRO A 613 26.82 0.35 -16.82
C PRO A 613 26.11 -0.78 -17.61
N ASN A 614 25.33 -0.40 -18.61
CA ASN A 614 24.70 -1.35 -19.52
C ASN A 614 25.68 -1.73 -20.65
N ASP A 615 26.76 -2.43 -20.30
CA ASP A 615 27.86 -2.82 -21.21
C ASP A 615 27.91 -4.32 -21.54
N GLY A 616 27.03 -5.12 -20.92
CA GLY A 616 26.79 -6.52 -21.25
C GLY A 616 27.40 -7.53 -20.29
N SER A 617 28.15 -7.10 -19.26
CA SER A 617 28.74 -8.02 -18.29
C SER A 617 29.07 -7.36 -16.96
N GLU A 618 28.74 -8.01 -15.86
CA GLU A 618 29.11 -7.53 -14.53
C GLU A 618 29.36 -8.70 -13.56
N ALA A 619 30.21 -8.48 -12.56
CA ALA A 619 30.45 -9.45 -11.50
C ALA A 619 29.56 -9.14 -10.29
N VAL A 620 28.80 -10.14 -9.80
CA VAL A 620 27.94 -10.00 -8.62
C VAL A 620 28.22 -11.09 -7.61
N THR A 621 28.15 -10.75 -6.32
CA THR A 621 28.30 -11.74 -5.25
C THR A 621 26.95 -12.38 -4.94
N ILE A 622 26.86 -13.70 -5.09
CA ILE A 622 25.63 -14.44 -4.80
C ILE A 622 25.47 -14.55 -3.27
N PRO A 623 24.30 -14.20 -2.68
CA PRO A 623 24.09 -14.28 -1.24
C PRO A 623 24.37 -15.67 -0.68
N ASN A 624 24.94 -15.74 0.52
CA ASN A 624 25.23 -17.01 1.18
C ASN A 624 23.98 -17.62 1.85
N VAL A 625 22.94 -17.86 1.06
CA VAL A 625 21.66 -18.42 1.49
C VAL A 625 21.33 -19.61 0.60
N SER A 626 21.05 -20.76 1.21
CA SER A 626 20.73 -21.97 0.45
C SER A 626 19.42 -21.78 -0.31
N THR A 627 19.42 -22.15 -1.59
CA THR A 627 18.22 -22.20 -2.42
C THR A 627 18.42 -23.19 -3.56
N THR A 628 17.35 -23.87 -4.00
CA THR A 628 17.36 -24.69 -5.23
C THR A 628 16.64 -23.98 -6.39
N THR A 629 16.14 -22.77 -6.14
CA THR A 629 15.21 -22.02 -6.98
C THR A 629 15.73 -20.62 -7.29
N GLY A 630 17.05 -20.41 -7.20
CA GLY A 630 17.68 -19.11 -7.42
C GLY A 630 17.49 -18.59 -8.85
N ARG A 631 17.23 -17.29 -9.02
CA ARG A 631 17.09 -16.61 -10.32
C ARG A 631 17.78 -15.25 -10.33
N ILE A 632 18.31 -14.87 -11.49
CA ILE A 632 18.95 -13.57 -11.74
C ILE A 632 18.15 -12.81 -12.79
N MET A 633 17.79 -11.58 -12.47
CA MET A 633 17.18 -10.62 -13.39
C MET A 633 18.15 -9.49 -13.68
N VAL A 634 18.23 -9.09 -14.94
CA VAL A 634 18.87 -7.83 -15.34
C VAL A 634 17.78 -6.90 -15.85
N LYS A 635 17.66 -5.72 -15.25
CA LYS A 635 16.62 -4.73 -15.53
C LYS A 635 17.26 -3.39 -15.90
N GLY A 636 16.75 -2.68 -16.90
CA GLY A 636 17.23 -1.32 -17.16
C GLY A 636 16.95 -0.38 -15.98
N SER A 637 17.98 0.31 -15.47
CA SER A 637 17.81 1.26 -14.34
C SER A 637 16.95 2.44 -14.80
N ASN A 638 15.93 2.80 -14.03
CA ASN A 638 14.90 3.78 -14.40
C ASN A 638 14.14 3.44 -15.69
N HIS A 639 14.16 2.17 -16.12
CA HIS A 639 13.42 1.65 -17.26
C HIS A 639 12.50 0.50 -16.82
N ILE A 640 11.61 0.11 -17.73
CA ILE A 640 10.60 -0.94 -17.48
C ILE A 640 10.94 -2.30 -18.13
N PHE A 641 11.95 -2.36 -19.00
CA PHE A 641 12.34 -3.62 -19.64
C PHE A 641 13.33 -4.41 -18.76
N PHE A 642 13.27 -5.73 -18.86
CA PHE A 642 14.15 -6.64 -18.12
C PHE A 642 14.24 -7.99 -18.84
N ASP A 643 15.15 -8.84 -18.40
CA ASP A 643 15.11 -10.27 -18.70
C ASP A 643 15.62 -11.09 -17.50
N VAL A 644 15.28 -12.38 -17.48
CA VAL A 644 15.62 -13.33 -16.41
C VAL A 644 16.31 -14.54 -17.01
N ASN A 645 17.34 -15.06 -16.34
CA ASN A 645 17.99 -16.29 -16.75
C ASN A 645 17.00 -17.48 -16.81
N ASN A 646 17.14 -18.41 -17.75
CA ASN A 646 16.14 -19.44 -18.07
C ASN A 646 16.14 -20.69 -17.16
N ALA A 647 17.07 -20.80 -16.21
CA ALA A 647 17.20 -21.98 -15.37
C ALA A 647 17.33 -21.64 -13.88
N ASN A 648 16.96 -22.58 -13.02
CA ASN A 648 17.19 -22.42 -11.59
C ASN A 648 18.69 -22.52 -11.27
N ILE A 649 19.13 -21.66 -10.37
CA ILE A 649 20.47 -21.67 -9.77
C ILE A 649 20.33 -22.30 -8.38
N THR A 650 21.05 -23.39 -8.15
CA THR A 650 21.19 -23.97 -6.81
C THR A 650 22.32 -23.26 -6.10
N VAL A 651 22.05 -22.70 -4.93
CA VAL A 651 23.06 -22.19 -4.02
C VAL A 651 23.13 -23.14 -2.85
N ASN A 652 24.30 -23.76 -2.66
CA ASN A 652 24.63 -24.37 -1.40
C ASN A 652 25.18 -23.26 -0.53
N ALA A 653 24.46 -22.84 0.51
CA ALA A 653 25.09 -22.00 1.52
C ALA A 653 26.29 -22.79 2.03
N GLY A 654 27.47 -22.17 1.96
CA GLY A 654 28.59 -22.72 2.69
C GLY A 654 28.16 -22.76 4.15
N SER A 655 28.35 -23.90 4.83
CA SER A 655 28.74 -23.80 6.23
C SER A 655 29.98 -22.92 6.19
N GLY A 656 29.82 -21.63 6.48
CA GLY A 656 30.99 -20.79 6.67
C GLY A 656 31.87 -21.60 7.59
N SER A 657 33.05 -22.00 7.14
CA SER A 657 34.10 -22.26 8.10
C SER A 657 34.03 -21.06 9.01
N SER A 658 33.75 -21.26 10.30
CA SER A 658 33.85 -20.19 11.27
C SER A 658 35.17 -19.52 10.96
N ASP A 659 35.13 -18.27 10.53
CA ASP A 659 36.35 -17.55 10.31
C ASP A 659 37.09 -17.63 11.65
N THR A 660 38.27 -18.22 11.64
CA THR A 660 39.09 -18.48 12.83
C THR A 660 40.42 -17.72 12.75
N VAL A 661 40.63 -17.02 11.63
CA VAL A 661 41.82 -16.24 11.39
C VAL A 661 41.48 -14.83 11.83
N ALA A 662 42.25 -14.33 12.80
CA ALA A 662 42.05 -12.97 13.29
C ALA A 662 42.63 -11.94 12.29
N PRO A 663 42.05 -10.74 12.20
CA PRO A 663 42.61 -9.65 11.41
C PRO A 663 44.05 -9.30 11.79
N THR A 664 44.80 -8.73 10.83
CA THR A 664 46.13 -8.18 11.13
C THR A 664 46.06 -6.99 12.10
N ALA A 665 47.12 -6.76 12.87
CA ALA A 665 47.16 -5.65 13.82
C ALA A 665 47.22 -4.30 13.08
N PRO A 666 46.37 -3.32 13.42
CA PRO A 666 46.49 -1.96 12.92
C PRO A 666 47.80 -1.29 13.38
N THR A 667 48.29 -0.32 12.61
CA THR A 667 49.38 0.57 13.03
C THR A 667 48.79 1.91 13.43
N LEU A 668 48.84 2.24 14.72
CA LEU A 668 48.23 3.43 15.31
C LEU A 668 49.17 4.64 15.31
N ALA A 669 48.60 5.80 15.00
CA ALA A 669 49.20 7.12 15.15
C ALA A 669 48.21 8.07 15.85
N ALA A 670 48.74 9.11 16.49
CA ALA A 670 47.95 10.19 17.05
C ALA A 670 48.39 11.54 16.47
N SER A 671 47.45 12.47 16.35
CA SER A 671 47.69 13.81 15.83
C SER A 671 46.71 14.82 16.43
N GLY A 672 46.99 16.11 16.26
CA GLY A 672 46.06 17.18 16.66
C GLY A 672 45.72 17.19 18.15
N THR A 673 46.66 16.80 19.02
CA THR A 673 46.45 16.79 20.47
C THR A 673 46.27 18.22 20.99
N THR A 674 45.14 18.48 21.63
CA THR A 674 44.79 19.74 22.30
C THR A 674 44.91 19.59 23.82
N TYR A 675 44.39 20.54 24.59
CA TYR A 675 44.32 20.42 26.05
C TYR A 675 43.23 19.45 26.54
N THR A 676 42.22 19.11 25.71
CA THR A 676 41.10 18.21 26.08
C THR A 676 40.80 17.11 25.06
N SER A 677 41.56 17.00 23.97
CA SER A 677 41.30 16.00 22.93
C SER A 677 42.56 15.55 22.18
N THR A 678 42.47 14.42 21.49
CA THR A 678 43.45 13.97 20.50
C THR A 678 42.75 13.20 19.38
N ASN A 679 43.31 13.20 18.18
CA ASN A 679 42.82 12.41 17.05
C ASN A 679 43.68 11.18 16.85
N LEU A 680 43.07 9.99 16.91
CA LEU A 680 43.71 8.73 16.61
C LEU A 680 43.40 8.32 15.17
N SER A 681 44.40 7.80 14.47
CA SER A 681 44.26 7.24 13.12
C SER A 681 45.14 6.02 12.99
N TRP A 682 44.71 5.00 12.26
CA TRP A 682 45.52 3.80 12.06
C TRP A 682 45.47 3.28 10.63
N SER A 683 46.47 2.48 10.27
CA SER A 683 46.41 1.71 9.02
C SER A 683 45.24 0.74 9.06
N GLY A 684 44.47 0.64 7.98
CA GLY A 684 43.45 -0.40 7.87
C GLY A 684 44.06 -1.79 8.10
N ALA A 685 43.39 -2.61 8.91
CA ALA A 685 43.72 -4.02 9.06
C ALA A 685 43.21 -4.82 7.85
N THR A 686 43.89 -5.92 7.55
CA THR A 686 43.50 -6.86 6.50
C THR A 686 43.08 -8.18 7.13
N ASP A 687 42.13 -8.84 6.50
CA ASP A 687 41.57 -10.10 6.96
C ASP A 687 41.22 -10.97 5.75
N ASN A 688 41.09 -12.28 5.94
CA ASN A 688 40.73 -13.23 4.88
C ASN A 688 39.25 -13.16 4.48
N VAL A 689 38.36 -12.67 5.35
CA VAL A 689 36.95 -12.42 5.02
C VAL A 689 36.67 -10.93 5.00
N ALA A 690 36.71 -10.26 6.14
CA ALA A 690 36.49 -8.81 6.25
C ALA A 690 36.74 -8.30 7.67
N VAL A 691 37.38 -7.14 7.78
CA VAL A 691 37.40 -6.36 9.02
C VAL A 691 36.10 -5.57 9.13
N THR A 692 35.33 -5.80 10.20
CA THR A 692 34.03 -5.16 10.42
C THR A 692 34.10 -3.99 11.39
N GLY A 693 35.20 -3.85 12.14
CA GLY A 693 35.46 -2.65 12.93
C GLY A 693 36.71 -2.72 13.78
N TYR A 694 36.82 -1.75 14.67
CA TYR A 694 37.97 -1.52 15.55
C TYR A 694 37.50 -1.16 16.96
N ASP A 695 38.20 -1.67 17.96
CA ASP A 695 38.01 -1.35 19.37
C ASP A 695 39.19 -0.50 19.86
N VAL A 696 38.89 0.67 20.43
CA VAL A 696 39.87 1.70 20.85
C VAL A 696 40.00 1.68 22.37
N TYR A 697 41.23 1.51 22.85
CA TYR A 697 41.54 1.39 24.27
C TYR A 697 42.36 2.58 24.75
N GLN A 698 42.01 3.12 25.92
CA GLN A 698 42.81 4.05 26.70
C GLN A 698 43.38 3.30 27.92
N GLY A 699 44.68 3.03 27.91
CA GLY A 699 45.29 2.07 28.82
C GLY A 699 44.68 0.69 28.63
N ALA A 700 44.12 0.10 29.68
CA ALA A 700 43.41 -1.19 29.63
C ALA A 700 41.90 -1.04 29.36
N SER A 701 41.35 0.17 29.39
CA SER A 701 39.91 0.42 29.29
C SER A 701 39.49 0.65 27.85
N LEU A 702 38.47 -0.09 27.39
CA LEU A 702 37.81 0.16 26.11
C LEU A 702 37.02 1.48 26.21
N ILE A 703 37.36 2.45 25.36
CA ILE A 703 36.69 3.77 25.34
C ILE A 703 35.71 3.93 24.18
N GLY A 704 35.78 3.06 23.16
CA GLY A 704 34.82 3.06 22.07
C GLY A 704 35.12 2.01 20.99
N SER A 705 34.17 1.83 20.08
CA SER A 705 34.30 0.99 18.88
C SER A 705 33.88 1.80 17.65
N THR A 706 34.54 1.59 16.51
CA THR A 706 34.24 2.29 15.25
C THR A 706 34.54 1.40 14.03
N ALA A 707 33.82 1.60 12.93
CA ALA A 707 34.13 0.96 11.64
C ALA A 707 35.18 1.75 10.82
N SER A 708 35.39 3.03 11.14
CA SER A 708 36.37 3.89 10.48
C SER A 708 37.79 3.64 11.00
N THR A 709 38.81 4.00 10.21
CA THR A 709 40.23 3.93 10.59
C THR A 709 40.71 5.14 11.40
N SER A 710 39.79 5.84 12.06
CA SER A 710 40.08 7.01 12.89
C SER A 710 39.08 7.15 14.03
N TYR A 711 39.50 7.80 15.12
CA TYR A 711 38.69 8.03 16.31
C TYR A 711 39.19 9.27 17.06
N THR A 712 38.28 10.20 17.37
CA THR A 712 38.61 11.39 18.18
C THR A 712 38.31 11.11 19.65
N VAL A 713 39.34 11.21 20.48
CA VAL A 713 39.19 11.10 21.94
C VAL A 713 38.99 12.51 22.50
N THR A 714 37.93 12.70 23.29
CA THR A 714 37.56 13.98 23.90
C THR A 714 37.53 13.87 25.43
N SER A 715 37.27 14.98 26.12
CA SER A 715 37.18 15.04 27.59
C SER A 715 38.46 14.60 28.31
N LEU A 716 39.61 14.75 27.65
CA LEU A 716 40.91 14.53 28.28
C LEU A 716 41.22 15.67 29.25
N THR A 717 41.99 15.38 30.28
CA THR A 717 42.45 16.41 31.22
C THR A 717 43.70 17.10 30.67
N PRO A 718 43.84 18.44 30.78
CA PRO A 718 45.04 19.16 30.37
C PRO A 718 46.30 18.69 31.10
N SER A 719 47.45 18.76 30.43
CA SER A 719 48.76 18.35 30.97
C SER A 719 48.83 16.91 31.50
N THR A 720 48.03 16.01 30.94
CA THR A 720 47.98 14.59 31.33
C THR A 720 48.40 13.69 30.18
N THR A 721 49.24 12.70 30.48
CA THR A 721 49.68 11.70 29.52
C THR A 721 48.69 10.53 29.47
N TYR A 722 48.25 10.17 28.26
CA TYR A 722 47.37 9.05 27.96
C TYR A 722 48.03 8.10 26.97
N SER A 723 47.79 6.79 27.14
CA SER A 723 48.27 5.74 26.24
C SER A 723 47.09 5.09 25.51
N PHE A 724 47.20 4.92 24.19
CA PHE A 724 46.16 4.34 23.36
C PHE A 724 46.64 3.11 22.58
N THR A 725 45.74 2.15 22.40
CA THR A 725 45.91 0.99 21.49
C THR A 725 44.60 0.67 20.78
N VAL A 726 44.67 0.04 19.61
CA VAL A 726 43.50 -0.37 18.81
C VAL A 726 43.59 -1.86 18.46
N LYS A 727 42.46 -2.55 18.47
CA LYS A 727 42.32 -3.92 17.94
C LYS A 727 41.30 -3.94 16.80
N ALA A 728 41.61 -4.62 15.71
CA ALA A 728 40.66 -4.89 14.64
C ALA A 728 39.80 -6.11 14.99
N LYS A 729 38.55 -6.14 14.51
CA LYS A 729 37.63 -7.27 14.64
C LYS A 729 36.95 -7.59 13.32
N ASP A 730 36.62 -8.86 13.14
CA ASP A 730 35.87 -9.37 11.99
C ASP A 730 34.40 -9.67 12.34
N ALA A 731 33.64 -10.17 11.36
CA ALA A 731 32.24 -10.55 11.52
C ALA A 731 32.04 -11.83 12.36
N ALA A 732 33.07 -12.65 12.51
CA ALA A 732 33.04 -13.92 13.25
C ALA A 732 33.43 -13.75 14.73
N GLY A 733 33.91 -12.57 15.12
CA GLY A 733 34.28 -12.23 16.48
C GLY A 733 35.76 -12.46 16.82
N ASN A 734 36.62 -12.74 15.83
CA ASN A 734 38.06 -12.78 16.09
C ASN A 734 38.60 -11.35 16.23
N ALA A 735 39.57 -11.17 17.14
CA ALA A 735 40.21 -9.89 17.38
C ALA A 735 41.71 -9.98 17.09
N SER A 736 42.25 -8.96 16.42
CA SER A 736 43.69 -8.85 16.19
C SER A 736 44.46 -8.75 17.52
N VAL A 737 45.78 -8.98 17.47
CA VAL A 737 46.66 -8.47 18.53
C VAL A 737 46.55 -6.93 18.58
N SER A 738 46.82 -6.34 19.75
CA SER A 738 46.81 -4.88 19.89
C SER A 738 47.81 -4.22 18.93
N SER A 739 47.45 -3.05 18.41
CA SER A 739 48.38 -2.16 17.72
C SER A 739 49.60 -1.81 18.57
N ASN A 740 50.56 -1.09 17.98
CA ASN A 740 51.54 -0.33 18.76
C ASN A 740 50.82 0.63 19.73
N THR A 741 51.45 0.87 20.89
CA THR A 741 50.97 1.86 21.86
C THR A 741 51.40 3.26 21.44
N VAL A 742 50.44 4.19 21.40
CA VAL A 742 50.71 5.61 21.19
C VAL A 742 50.45 6.36 22.48
N SER A 743 51.47 7.07 22.97
CA SER A 743 51.33 7.95 24.14
C SER A 743 51.22 9.40 23.68
N VAL A 744 50.20 10.11 24.15
CA VAL A 744 50.03 11.55 23.93
C VAL A 744 49.95 12.26 25.27
N THR A 745 50.55 13.44 25.35
CA THR A 745 50.36 14.35 26.50
C THR A 745 49.54 15.52 26.01
N THR A 746 48.39 15.76 26.66
CA THR A 746 47.55 16.91 26.35
C THR A 746 48.28 18.21 26.63
N LEU A 747 48.01 19.23 25.83
CA LEU A 747 48.60 20.56 26.02
C LEU A 747 48.17 21.15 27.37
N ALA A 748 48.95 22.10 27.88
CA ALA A 748 48.49 22.94 28.98
C ALA A 748 47.23 23.71 28.54
N GLY A 749 46.21 23.76 29.40
CA GLY A 749 45.00 24.53 29.12
C GLY A 749 45.33 26.02 29.07
N SER A 750 44.84 26.72 28.04
CA SER A 750 44.99 28.17 27.93
C SER A 750 44.08 28.86 28.94
N THR A 751 44.64 29.53 29.94
CA THR A 751 43.90 30.54 30.70
C THR A 751 43.75 31.78 29.81
N VAL A 752 42.57 31.95 29.23
CA VAL A 752 42.22 33.15 28.47
C VAL A 752 42.04 34.32 29.47
N SER A 753 42.79 35.40 29.29
CA SER A 753 42.80 36.55 30.20
C SER A 753 42.16 37.77 29.55
N TYR A 754 41.05 38.24 30.11
CA TYR A 754 40.31 39.41 29.64
C TYR A 754 40.82 40.71 30.27
N CYS A 755 40.65 41.84 29.57
CA CYS A 755 40.95 43.15 30.13
C CYS A 755 40.09 43.46 31.39
N SER A 756 40.65 44.25 32.30
CA SER A 756 39.93 44.71 33.50
C SER A 756 38.87 45.74 33.15
N ALA A 757 37.68 45.62 33.73
CA ALA A 757 36.64 46.65 33.67
C ALA A 757 35.92 46.81 35.02
N SER A 758 35.55 48.03 35.42
CA SER A 758 34.87 48.28 36.69
C SER A 758 34.22 49.67 36.76
N ALA A 759 33.20 49.83 37.61
CA ALA A 759 32.68 51.14 38.00
C ALA A 759 33.29 51.63 39.32
N ASN A 760 33.51 52.94 39.47
CA ASN A 760 34.06 53.52 40.70
C ASN A 760 33.00 53.79 41.78
N ASN A 761 31.72 53.84 41.40
CA ASN A 761 30.60 54.09 42.30
C ASN A 761 29.38 53.25 41.89
N THR A 762 28.88 52.46 42.85
CA THR A 762 27.69 51.59 42.77
C THR A 762 26.65 51.96 43.84
N ALA A 763 26.89 53.04 44.59
CA ALA A 763 26.09 53.43 45.76
C ALA A 763 24.72 53.95 45.35
N ASP A 764 24.64 54.63 44.21
CA ASP A 764 23.41 55.22 43.68
C ASP A 764 22.67 54.24 42.76
N GLU A 765 23.39 53.52 41.90
CA GLU A 765 22.86 52.54 40.96
C GLU A 765 23.78 51.32 40.80
N ARG A 766 23.17 50.14 40.61
CA ARG A 766 23.88 48.90 40.28
C ARG A 766 22.99 47.92 39.51
N ILE A 767 23.58 46.83 39.01
CA ILE A 767 22.83 45.72 38.42
C ILE A 767 22.23 44.91 39.57
N GLY A 768 20.92 44.65 39.53
CA GLY A 768 20.21 43.80 40.48
C GLY A 768 19.90 42.41 39.95
N ASN A 769 19.77 42.25 38.64
CA ASN A 769 19.54 40.95 38.03
C ASN A 769 19.93 40.92 36.54
N VAL A 770 20.57 39.83 36.12
CA VAL A 770 20.84 39.50 34.70
C VAL A 770 20.16 38.18 34.34
N LYS A 771 19.37 38.18 33.26
CA LYS A 771 18.81 36.98 32.64
C LYS A 771 19.24 36.84 31.19
N PHE A 772 19.79 35.67 30.85
CA PHE A 772 20.19 35.32 29.50
C PHE A 772 20.26 33.79 29.35
N GLY A 773 19.44 33.21 28.47
CA GLY A 773 19.30 31.75 28.41
C GLY A 773 18.82 31.16 29.74
N THR A 774 19.56 30.21 30.32
CA THR A 774 19.31 29.68 31.67
C THR A 774 19.93 30.50 32.80
N ILE A 775 20.74 31.52 32.49
CA ILE A 775 21.27 32.44 33.50
C ILE A 775 20.10 33.26 34.04
N ASN A 776 19.96 33.29 35.36
CA ASN A 776 19.07 34.19 36.10
C ASN A 776 19.77 34.53 37.43
N ASN A 777 20.73 35.44 37.37
CA ASN A 777 21.57 35.79 38.52
C ASN A 777 21.03 37.03 39.22
N THR A 778 20.75 36.93 40.53
CA THR A 778 20.36 38.10 41.34
C THR A 778 21.61 38.67 41.99
N SER A 779 21.99 39.86 41.56
CA SER A 779 23.22 40.53 41.99
C SER A 779 22.95 41.33 43.26
N THR A 780 23.74 41.05 44.30
CA THR A 780 23.61 41.69 45.62
C THR A 780 24.90 42.37 46.07
N GLY A 781 25.98 42.21 45.29
CA GLY A 781 27.26 42.86 45.55
C GLY A 781 27.19 44.36 45.29
N THR A 782 28.14 45.07 45.89
CA THR A 782 28.32 46.52 45.71
C THR A 782 29.68 46.83 45.08
N ALA A 783 30.41 45.81 44.60
CA ALA A 783 31.65 46.03 43.88
C ALA A 783 31.34 46.51 42.45
N GLY A 784 32.11 47.46 41.94
CA GLY A 784 31.95 47.95 40.56
C GLY A 784 32.26 46.90 39.48
N TYR A 785 32.89 45.78 39.87
CA TYR A 785 33.07 44.59 39.06
C TYR A 785 32.72 43.34 39.88
N GLU A 786 31.90 42.46 39.32
CA GLU A 786 31.62 41.14 39.88
C GLU A 786 31.91 40.02 38.87
N ASN A 787 32.52 38.95 39.35
CA ASN A 787 32.88 37.78 38.54
C ASN A 787 31.92 36.63 38.84
N PHE A 788 31.02 36.34 37.91
CA PHE A 788 30.03 35.25 37.96
C PHE A 788 30.31 34.16 36.92
N THR A 789 31.58 33.96 36.60
CA THR A 789 32.00 33.08 35.49
C THR A 789 31.81 31.59 35.79
N SER A 790 31.49 31.24 37.05
CA SER A 790 30.99 29.92 37.44
C SER A 790 29.52 29.68 37.06
N ILE A 791 28.77 30.72 36.71
CA ILE A 791 27.38 30.66 36.26
C ILE A 791 27.38 30.65 34.73
N SER A 792 26.71 29.65 34.14
CA SER A 792 26.70 29.46 32.69
C SER A 792 25.35 29.07 32.11
N THR A 793 25.22 29.25 30.80
CA THR A 793 24.11 28.74 29.99
C THR A 793 24.65 28.16 28.69
N ASN A 794 23.97 27.15 28.15
CA ASN A 794 24.19 26.71 26.78
C ASN A 794 23.47 27.67 25.83
N VAL A 795 24.13 28.05 24.73
CA VAL A 795 23.53 28.87 23.67
C VAL A 795 23.89 28.28 22.31
N THR A 796 22.92 28.26 21.40
CA THR A 796 23.03 27.64 20.09
C THR A 796 23.37 28.67 19.01
N ARG A 797 24.35 28.37 18.17
CA ARG A 797 24.68 29.17 16.96
C ARG A 797 23.45 29.44 16.10
N GLY A 798 23.36 30.66 15.55
CA GLY A 798 22.26 31.11 14.71
C GLY A 798 20.94 31.37 15.45
N SER A 799 20.87 31.12 16.76
CA SER A 799 19.66 31.32 17.57
C SER A 799 19.69 32.66 18.30
N ALA A 800 18.51 33.28 18.45
CA ALA A 800 18.33 34.52 19.19
C ALA A 800 17.87 34.24 20.63
N TYR A 801 18.48 34.95 21.59
CA TYR A 801 18.19 34.86 23.02
C TYR A 801 17.83 36.23 23.56
N THR A 802 16.85 36.29 24.47
CA THR A 802 16.48 37.53 25.15
C THR A 802 17.46 37.81 26.29
N ILE A 803 18.08 38.99 26.27
CA ILE A 803 18.81 39.55 27.41
C ILE A 803 17.87 40.42 28.23
N SER A 804 17.90 40.29 29.56
CA SER A 804 17.18 41.15 30.48
C SER A 804 18.11 41.60 31.61
N VAL A 805 18.22 42.91 31.82
CA VAL A 805 19.01 43.51 32.91
C VAL A 805 18.09 44.36 33.77
N THR A 806 18.12 44.15 35.09
CA THR A 806 17.30 44.87 36.06
C THR A 806 18.21 45.81 36.85
N PRO A 807 18.15 47.14 36.63
CA PRO A 807 18.86 48.10 37.47
C PRO A 807 18.22 48.20 38.86
N VAL A 808 19.04 48.55 39.85
CA VAL A 808 18.63 48.87 41.22
C VAL A 808 19.15 50.26 41.56
N TRP A 809 18.26 51.17 41.96
CA TRP A 809 18.61 52.49 42.48
C TRP A 809 18.34 52.54 43.98
N THR A 810 19.22 53.20 44.74
CA THR A 810 19.09 53.31 46.20
C THR A 810 18.22 54.50 46.64
N SER A 811 18.09 55.54 45.81
CA SER A 811 17.24 56.71 46.08
C SER A 811 16.62 57.28 44.80
N THR A 812 17.38 58.03 44.00
CA THR A 812 16.88 58.69 42.79
C THR A 812 16.98 57.73 41.61
N VAL A 813 15.90 57.63 40.81
CA VAL A 813 15.91 56.82 39.58
C VAL A 813 16.65 57.59 38.48
N TYR A 814 17.84 57.10 38.13
CA TYR A 814 18.66 57.64 37.06
C TYR A 814 18.47 56.86 35.77
N SER A 815 18.85 57.48 34.66
CA SER A 815 18.78 56.88 33.34
C SER A 815 20.03 56.03 33.09
N GLU A 816 19.88 54.71 33.02
CA GLU A 816 21.00 53.79 32.84
C GLU A 816 21.13 53.32 31.39
N ALA A 817 22.36 53.29 30.89
CA ALA A 817 22.71 52.74 29.60
C ALA A 817 23.46 51.41 29.77
N TYR A 818 23.38 50.55 28.75
CA TYR A 818 23.84 49.17 28.84
C TYR A 818 24.66 48.76 27.62
N ALA A 819 25.68 47.93 27.85
CA ALA A 819 26.42 47.23 26.82
C ALA A 819 26.65 45.77 27.24
N VAL A 820 26.52 44.83 26.30
CA VAL A 820 26.80 43.42 26.50
C VAL A 820 27.81 42.99 25.44
N TYR A 821 28.95 42.48 25.89
CA TYR A 821 30.01 41.96 25.06
C TYR A 821 30.07 40.43 25.16
N ILE A 822 30.30 39.75 24.04
CA ILE A 822 30.51 38.29 23.99
C ILE A 822 31.73 38.02 23.10
N ASP A 823 32.71 37.31 23.65
CA ASP A 823 33.92 36.87 22.95
C ASP A 823 33.53 35.68 22.04
N TYR A 824 33.17 35.95 20.79
CA TYR A 824 32.62 34.91 19.91
C TYR A 824 33.72 34.04 19.30
N ASN A 825 34.95 34.53 19.23
CA ASN A 825 36.05 33.80 18.60
C ASN A 825 36.90 33.01 19.62
N GLY A 826 36.78 33.30 20.91
CA GLY A 826 37.46 32.65 22.03
C GLY A 826 38.91 33.09 22.22
N ASP A 827 39.29 34.28 21.75
CA ASP A 827 40.68 34.76 21.78
C ASP A 827 41.06 35.54 23.04
N GLY A 828 40.08 35.91 23.87
CA GLY A 828 40.29 36.59 25.14
C GLY A 828 40.21 38.11 25.14
N ASP A 829 39.77 38.71 24.04
CA ASP A 829 39.36 40.11 24.04
C ASP A 829 37.89 40.31 23.59
N PHE A 830 37.50 41.55 23.37
CA PHE A 830 36.14 41.94 22.95
C PHE A 830 36.20 43.00 21.84
N ALA A 831 37.34 43.07 21.13
CA ALA A 831 37.65 44.15 20.19
C ALA A 831 37.11 43.85 18.79
N ASP A 832 36.69 42.62 18.53
CA ASP A 832 36.29 42.21 17.20
C ASP A 832 34.92 42.72 16.77
N SER A 833 34.77 42.83 15.45
CA SER A 833 33.50 43.22 14.83
C SER A 833 32.41 42.21 15.17
N GLY A 834 31.39 42.67 15.90
CA GLY A 834 30.23 41.87 16.28
C GLY A 834 30.25 41.39 17.73
N GLU A 835 31.32 41.65 18.48
CA GLU A 835 31.42 41.23 19.89
C GLU A 835 30.71 42.16 20.86
N LEU A 836 30.41 43.41 20.46
CA LEU A 836 29.34 44.19 21.10
C LEU A 836 27.98 43.59 20.70
N ALA A 837 27.58 42.56 21.43
CA ALA A 837 26.39 41.74 21.14
C ALA A 837 25.07 42.51 21.31
N TRP A 838 25.01 43.46 22.26
CA TRP A 838 23.85 44.32 22.44
C TRP A 838 24.22 45.62 23.17
N SER A 839 23.53 46.71 22.86
CA SER A 839 23.60 47.95 23.64
C SER A 839 22.25 48.65 23.69
N LYS A 840 22.06 49.50 24.71
CA LYS A 840 20.91 50.38 24.84
C LYS A 840 21.31 51.70 25.47
N THR A 841 20.87 52.79 24.85
CA THR A 841 21.03 54.16 25.37
C THR A 841 20.27 54.34 26.68
N GLY A 842 20.65 55.39 27.42
CA GLY A 842 20.11 55.72 28.74
C GLY A 842 18.59 55.58 28.83
N SER A 843 18.12 54.79 29.80
CA SER A 843 16.72 54.50 30.03
C SER A 843 16.44 54.22 31.51
N THR A 844 15.28 54.65 32.00
CA THR A 844 14.77 54.30 33.34
C THR A 844 13.90 53.04 33.35
N THR A 845 13.77 52.34 32.21
CA THR A 845 12.96 51.12 32.08
C THR A 845 13.57 49.97 32.87
N THR A 846 12.76 49.29 33.69
CA THR A 846 13.16 48.11 34.48
C THR A 846 12.13 46.98 34.38
N PRO A 847 12.53 45.73 34.03
CA PRO A 847 13.84 45.40 33.49
C PRO A 847 14.00 45.96 32.07
N VAL A 848 15.23 46.26 31.66
CA VAL A 848 15.56 46.50 30.26
C VAL A 848 15.70 45.17 29.54
N THR A 849 15.16 45.06 28.32
CA THR A 849 15.24 43.84 27.51
C THR A 849 15.77 44.10 26.11
N GLY A 850 16.45 43.11 25.54
CA GLY A 850 16.98 43.11 24.17
C GLY A 850 17.06 41.69 23.61
N SER A 851 17.38 41.58 22.32
CA SER A 851 17.62 40.28 21.65
C SER A 851 19.07 40.23 21.18
N ILE A 852 19.77 39.15 21.53
CA ILE A 852 21.13 38.85 21.06
C ILE A 852 21.06 37.58 20.21
N THR A 853 21.53 37.65 18.97
CA THR A 853 21.65 36.49 18.08
C THR A 853 23.07 35.96 18.14
N ILE A 854 23.25 34.67 18.44
CA ILE A 854 24.58 34.04 18.43
C ILE A 854 25.02 33.85 16.96
N PRO A 855 26.16 34.40 16.52
CA PRO A 855 26.65 34.23 15.14
C PRO A 855 26.85 32.75 14.79
N SER A 856 26.57 32.37 13.55
CA SER A 856 26.86 31.01 13.05
C SER A 856 28.37 30.71 13.02
N THR A 857 29.21 31.75 12.99
CA THR A 857 30.67 31.66 13.00
C THR A 857 31.29 31.54 14.39
N ALA A 858 30.54 31.73 15.49
CA ALA A 858 31.10 31.81 16.83
C ALA A 858 31.72 30.49 17.31
N THR A 859 32.98 30.47 17.76
CA THR A 859 33.72 29.29 18.22
C THR A 859 32.92 28.44 19.22
N LEU A 860 32.92 27.11 19.03
CA LEU A 860 32.20 26.19 19.92
C LEU A 860 32.93 26.07 21.27
N GLY A 861 32.16 25.86 22.34
CA GLY A 861 32.66 25.68 23.70
C GLY A 861 32.45 26.91 24.58
N ASN A 862 33.17 26.95 25.70
CA ASN A 862 33.00 28.00 26.70
C ASN A 862 33.66 29.32 26.27
N THR A 863 32.93 30.42 26.41
CA THR A 863 33.44 31.78 26.22
C THR A 863 32.86 32.76 27.27
N ARG A 864 33.38 33.98 27.31
CA ARG A 864 32.97 35.05 28.25
C ARG A 864 31.86 35.91 27.67
N MET A 865 30.87 36.20 28.51
CA MET A 865 29.92 37.29 28.31
C MET A 865 30.13 38.35 29.39
N ARG A 866 30.24 39.62 29.01
CA ARG A 866 30.40 40.78 29.92
C ARG A 866 29.19 41.70 29.81
N VAL A 867 28.51 41.96 30.92
CA VAL A 867 27.36 42.86 31.02
C VAL A 867 27.81 44.13 31.74
N MET A 868 27.56 45.29 31.14
CA MET A 868 27.98 46.59 31.66
C MET A 868 26.78 47.52 31.74
N MET A 869 26.63 48.20 32.87
CA MET A 869 25.64 49.25 33.10
C MET A 869 26.37 50.53 33.48
N GLN A 870 26.04 51.66 32.84
CA GLN A 870 26.66 52.96 33.10
C GLN A 870 25.62 54.09 33.07
N TYR A 871 25.82 55.09 33.93
CA TYR A 871 24.97 56.29 33.96
C TYR A 871 24.92 57.02 32.61
N SER A 872 23.70 57.18 32.09
CA SER A 872 23.26 57.99 30.95
C SER A 872 23.89 57.73 29.57
N SER A 873 25.09 57.19 29.48
CA SER A 873 25.83 56.95 28.23
C SER A 873 26.24 55.50 28.12
N VAL A 874 26.05 54.92 26.93
CA VAL A 874 26.49 53.54 26.64
C VAL A 874 28.00 53.44 26.90
N PRO A 875 28.48 52.41 27.62
CA PRO A 875 29.90 52.16 27.78
C PRO A 875 30.62 52.17 26.43
N SER A 876 31.65 53.01 26.30
CA SER A 876 32.38 53.19 25.04
C SER A 876 33.45 52.13 24.79
N SER A 877 33.73 51.28 25.78
CA SER A 877 34.70 50.19 25.71
C SER A 877 34.29 49.06 26.64
N SER A 878 34.63 47.82 26.26
CA SER A 878 34.55 46.62 27.09
C SER A 878 35.60 46.59 28.22
N CYS A 879 36.55 47.54 28.21
CA CYS A 879 37.69 47.64 29.11
C CYS A 879 37.75 49.02 29.80
N GLY A 880 38.36 49.09 30.98
CA GLY A 880 38.61 50.34 31.71
C GLY A 880 37.61 50.64 32.82
N THR A 881 37.73 51.83 33.41
CA THR A 881 36.88 52.25 34.54
C THR A 881 35.97 53.41 34.17
N TYR A 882 34.76 53.39 34.71
CA TYR A 882 33.79 54.50 34.58
C TYR A 882 33.22 54.87 35.96
N THR A 883 32.61 56.05 36.06
CA THR A 883 32.32 56.63 37.38
C THR A 883 31.14 55.95 38.09
N TYR A 884 30.06 55.66 37.38
CA TYR A 884 28.74 55.30 37.93
C TYR A 884 28.15 54.09 37.19
N GLY A 885 27.83 53.01 37.90
CA GLY A 885 27.23 51.77 37.34
C GLY A 885 27.88 50.47 37.82
N GLN A 886 27.89 49.40 37.02
CA GLN A 886 28.46 48.10 37.40
C GLN A 886 28.80 47.19 36.20
N VAL A 887 29.87 46.39 36.32
CA VAL A 887 30.27 45.35 35.35
C VAL A 887 30.12 43.95 35.94
N GLU A 888 29.57 43.00 35.17
CA GLU A 888 29.43 41.60 35.55
C GLU A 888 29.89 40.65 34.44
N ASP A 889 30.64 39.61 34.78
CA ASP A 889 31.15 38.61 33.83
C ASP A 889 30.52 37.22 34.05
N TYR A 890 30.09 36.56 32.97
CA TYR A 890 29.46 35.23 32.93
C TYR A 890 30.12 34.29 31.91
N THR A 891 29.78 33.00 31.95
CA THR A 891 30.25 32.02 30.95
C THR A 891 29.12 31.57 30.04
N LEU A 892 29.34 31.56 28.72
CA LEU A 892 28.43 30.95 27.75
C LEU A 892 29.08 29.71 27.17
N ASN A 893 28.33 28.60 27.07
CA ASN A 893 28.77 27.42 26.32
C ASN A 893 28.08 27.42 24.95
N ILE A 894 28.82 27.80 23.91
CA ILE A 894 28.32 27.87 22.54
C ILE A 894 28.29 26.46 21.94
N VAL A 895 27.10 25.98 21.65
CA VAL A 895 26.85 24.67 21.05
C VAL A 895 26.43 24.81 19.59
N SER A 896 26.67 23.76 18.81
CA SER A 896 26.26 23.73 17.41
C SER A 896 24.74 23.83 17.27
N SER A 897 24.27 24.49 16.21
CA SER A 897 22.91 24.30 15.74
C SER A 897 22.70 22.84 15.39
N GLY A 898 21.57 22.24 15.78
CA GLY A 898 21.18 20.88 15.38
C GLY A 898 21.05 20.65 13.87
N ARG A 899 21.46 21.62 13.05
CA ARG A 899 21.95 21.47 11.69
C ARG A 899 23.41 21.91 11.68
N GLY A 900 24.33 20.94 11.58
CA GLY A 900 25.76 21.23 11.49
C GLY A 900 26.07 21.97 10.21
N ASP A 901 26.68 23.15 10.34
CA ASP A 901 27.62 23.65 9.34
C ASP A 901 28.87 22.76 9.40
N VAL A 902 28.82 21.66 8.64
CA VAL A 902 30.02 21.01 8.10
C VAL A 902 29.95 21.18 6.60
N LEU A 903 31.06 21.67 6.05
CA LEU A 903 31.35 21.77 4.63
C LEU A 903 30.74 20.62 3.83
N ASN A 904 29.78 20.97 2.97
CA ASN A 904 29.43 20.34 1.71
C ASN A 904 29.81 18.85 1.53
N THR A 905 29.09 17.95 2.21
CA THR A 905 28.84 16.59 1.72
C THR A 905 27.41 16.19 2.11
N LYS A 906 26.54 16.03 1.11
CA LYS A 906 25.39 15.10 1.18
C LYS A 906 25.88 13.82 1.87
N ASP A 907 25.38 13.39 3.03
CA ASP A 907 24.20 12.52 3.14
C ASP A 907 23.97 12.06 4.61
N LEU A 908 22.71 11.68 4.93
CA LEU A 908 22.30 10.59 5.85
C LEU A 908 22.51 10.70 7.38
N ILE A 909 21.54 11.30 8.11
CA ILE A 909 20.97 10.62 9.30
C ILE A 909 19.45 10.81 9.28
N THR A 910 18.74 9.71 9.05
CA THR A 910 17.28 9.61 9.03
C THR A 910 16.75 9.35 10.45
N ASP A 911 15.82 10.19 10.94
CA ASP A 911 15.16 9.97 12.24
C ASP A 911 14.28 8.71 12.18
N ILE A 912 14.55 7.73 13.07
CA ILE A 912 13.84 6.46 13.14
C ILE A 912 12.40 6.68 13.63
N LYS A 913 11.40 6.16 12.91
CA LYS A 913 9.98 6.22 13.33
C LYS A 913 9.45 4.83 13.69
N LEU A 914 8.67 4.78 14.77
CA LEU A 914 8.00 3.56 15.25
C LEU A 914 6.50 3.60 15.02
N TYR A 915 5.91 2.55 14.44
CA TYR A 915 4.45 2.46 14.27
C TYR A 915 3.95 1.00 14.14
N PRO A 916 2.73 0.70 14.60
CA PRO A 916 1.87 1.55 15.40
C PRO A 916 2.45 1.74 16.82
N ASN A 917 2.21 2.90 17.43
CA ASN A 917 2.55 3.17 18.82
C ASN A 917 1.38 3.93 19.46
N PRO A 918 0.51 3.28 20.25
CA PRO A 918 0.70 1.97 20.89
C PRO A 918 0.63 0.75 19.94
N VAL A 919 1.38 -0.29 20.26
CA VAL A 919 1.51 -1.55 19.49
C VAL A 919 0.82 -2.73 20.19
N ARG A 920 0.24 -3.66 19.41
CA ARG A 920 -0.24 -4.95 19.91
C ARG A 920 0.78 -6.05 19.70
N ASP A 921 1.05 -6.45 18.47
CA ASP A 921 1.87 -7.65 18.22
C ASP A 921 3.14 -7.36 17.40
N ILE A 922 3.08 -6.42 16.45
CA ILE A 922 4.20 -6.10 15.55
C ILE A 922 4.47 -4.59 15.58
N LEU A 923 5.69 -4.21 15.94
CA LEU A 923 6.18 -2.83 15.95
C LEU A 923 7.06 -2.60 14.72
N ASN A 924 6.64 -1.75 13.79
CA ASN A 924 7.43 -1.39 12.62
C ASN A 924 8.36 -0.23 12.92
N VAL A 925 9.50 -0.25 12.26
CA VAL A 925 10.62 0.66 12.36
C VAL A 925 10.94 1.12 10.94
N SER A 926 10.75 2.40 10.68
CA SER A 926 11.17 3.03 9.41
C SER A 926 12.35 3.96 9.67
N ASN A 927 13.08 4.30 8.59
CA ASN A 927 14.20 5.24 8.62
C ASN A 927 15.40 4.78 9.48
N SER A 928 15.56 3.47 9.69
CA SER A 928 16.73 2.89 10.35
C SER A 928 17.78 2.45 9.33
N THR A 929 19.05 2.72 9.61
CA THR A 929 20.22 2.18 8.89
C THR A 929 20.78 0.92 9.56
N SER A 930 20.27 0.56 10.74
CA SER A 930 20.66 -0.63 11.49
C SER A 930 19.48 -1.59 11.59
N GLU A 931 19.77 -2.88 11.40
CA GLU A 931 18.80 -3.95 11.61
C GLU A 931 18.83 -4.49 13.03
N ASP A 932 19.85 -4.18 13.82
CA ASP A 932 19.94 -4.68 15.20
C ASP A 932 19.09 -3.84 16.13
N TYR A 933 18.23 -4.49 16.92
CA TYR A 933 17.43 -3.84 17.94
C TYR A 933 17.62 -4.44 19.34
N LYS A 934 17.41 -3.60 20.36
CA LYS A 934 17.33 -3.97 21.78
C LYS A 934 16.11 -3.30 22.42
N ILE A 935 15.29 -4.04 23.13
CA ILE A 935 14.13 -3.54 23.87
C ILE A 935 14.43 -3.57 25.36
N PHE A 936 14.27 -2.43 26.02
CA PHE A 936 14.42 -2.25 27.45
C PHE A 936 13.07 -1.92 28.09
N ASP A 937 12.89 -2.33 29.34
CA ASP A 937 11.82 -1.76 30.17
C ASP A 937 12.16 -0.31 30.57
N MET A 938 11.20 0.38 31.20
CA MET A 938 11.42 1.76 31.66
C MET A 938 12.46 1.89 32.80
N GLY A 939 12.89 0.77 33.39
CA GLY A 939 13.98 0.72 34.37
C GLY A 939 15.36 0.49 33.75
N GLY A 940 15.45 0.35 32.42
CA GLY A 940 16.71 0.13 31.69
C GLY A 940 17.15 -1.33 31.64
N LYS A 941 16.32 -2.29 32.08
CA LYS A 941 16.63 -3.72 31.96
C LYS A 941 16.32 -4.20 30.55
N LEU A 942 17.28 -4.90 29.92
CA LEU A 942 17.09 -5.53 28.61
C LEU A 942 16.04 -6.64 28.69
N ILE A 943 15.01 -6.57 27.84
CA ILE A 943 13.88 -7.50 27.79
C ILE A 943 13.94 -8.38 26.55
N ASN A 944 14.33 -7.82 25.40
CA ASN A 944 14.43 -8.55 24.13
C ASN A 944 15.50 -7.90 23.24
N SER A 945 16.14 -8.68 22.35
CA SER A 945 17.05 -8.16 21.33
C SER A 945 17.09 -9.09 20.14
N GLY A 946 17.30 -8.56 18.95
CA GLY A 946 17.37 -9.35 17.73
C GLY A 946 17.61 -8.47 16.52
N LYS A 947 17.35 -9.02 15.33
CA LYS A 947 17.35 -8.27 14.08
C LYS A 947 15.93 -7.94 13.64
N LEU A 948 15.75 -6.79 12.99
CA LEU A 948 14.51 -6.38 12.37
C LEU A 948 14.21 -7.33 11.20
N GLU A 949 13.02 -7.94 11.21
CA GLU A 949 12.53 -8.71 10.07
C GLU A 949 11.67 -7.77 9.22
N ARG A 950 12.17 -7.38 8.03
CA ARG A 950 11.52 -6.41 7.13
C ARG A 950 11.20 -5.06 7.83
N GLY A 951 12.12 -4.58 8.67
CA GLY A 951 11.93 -3.34 9.41
C GLY A 951 10.90 -3.45 10.54
N SER A 952 10.63 -4.64 11.06
CA SER A 952 9.64 -4.85 12.12
C SER A 952 10.15 -5.74 13.25
N VAL A 953 9.54 -5.60 14.42
CA VAL A 953 9.80 -6.39 15.63
C VAL A 953 8.51 -7.00 16.15
N ASN A 954 8.49 -8.31 16.37
CA ASN A 954 7.41 -8.98 17.08
C ASN A 954 7.55 -8.73 18.60
N VAL A 955 6.57 -8.02 19.15
CA VAL A 955 6.48 -7.64 20.57
C VAL A 955 5.30 -8.30 21.28
N SER A 956 4.68 -9.31 20.67
CA SER A 956 3.52 -10.04 21.22
C SER A 956 3.82 -10.71 22.57
N SER A 957 5.08 -11.08 22.82
CA SER A 957 5.54 -11.69 24.08
C SER A 957 5.73 -10.67 25.22
N LEU A 958 5.69 -9.37 24.95
CA LEU A 958 5.79 -8.33 25.97
C LEU A 958 4.47 -8.17 26.72
N ILE A 959 4.54 -7.99 28.04
CA ILE A 959 3.37 -7.61 28.84
C ILE A 959 2.97 -6.15 28.53
N LYS A 960 1.72 -5.78 28.87
CA LYS A 960 1.24 -4.40 28.65
C LYS A 960 2.07 -3.41 29.46
N GLY A 961 2.59 -2.36 28.82
CA GLY A 961 3.51 -1.42 29.45
C GLY A 961 4.24 -0.50 28.48
N ALA A 962 5.04 0.42 28.99
CA ALA A 962 5.93 1.25 28.19
C ALA A 962 7.33 0.63 28.11
N TYR A 963 7.95 0.73 26.94
CA TYR A 963 9.26 0.16 26.63
C TYR A 963 10.09 1.14 25.80
N ILE A 964 11.41 0.96 25.79
CA ILE A 964 12.34 1.67 24.92
C ILE A 964 12.94 0.67 23.95
N ILE A 965 12.85 0.93 22.65
CA ILE A 965 13.58 0.17 21.64
C ILE A 965 14.76 1.01 21.14
N GLN A 966 15.95 0.43 21.17
CA GLN A 966 17.19 0.96 20.64
C GLN A 966 17.52 0.24 19.34
N ILE A 967 17.85 0.99 18.29
CA ILE A 967 18.15 0.48 16.95
C ILE A 967 19.35 1.27 16.43
N GLY A 968 20.50 0.60 16.31
CA GLY A 968 21.80 1.28 16.20
C GLY A 968 22.06 2.21 17.40
N GLU A 969 22.33 3.49 17.12
CA GLU A 969 22.54 4.54 18.13
C GLU A 969 21.24 5.26 18.56
N ALA A 970 20.13 5.03 17.87
CA ALA A 970 18.87 5.72 18.11
C ALA A 970 17.97 4.94 19.08
N SER A 971 17.37 5.63 20.05
CA SER A 971 16.43 5.05 21.02
C SER A 971 15.07 5.73 20.94
N LYS A 972 13.98 4.95 20.89
CA LYS A 972 12.61 5.45 20.79
C LYS A 972 11.69 4.69 21.75
N ARG A 973 10.76 5.41 22.37
CA ARG A 973 9.78 4.84 23.32
C ARG A 973 8.55 4.32 22.59
N PHE A 974 8.05 3.15 22.98
CA PHE A 974 6.75 2.64 22.52
C PHE A 974 5.90 2.07 23.67
N ILE A 975 4.59 1.95 23.43
CA ILE A 975 3.60 1.44 24.39
C ILE A 975 3.04 0.13 23.86
N LYS A 976 3.15 -0.96 24.64
CA LYS A 976 2.53 -2.26 24.39
C LYS A 976 1.13 -2.31 25.02
N ASN A 977 0.11 -2.54 24.19
CA ASN A 977 -1.30 -2.64 24.58
C ASN A 977 -1.80 -4.07 24.77
#